data_AF-N2A1E5-F1
#
_entry.id   AF-N2A1E5-F1
#
_cell.length_a   1.000
_cell.length_b   1.000
_cell.length_c   1.000
_cell.angle_alpha   90.00
_cell.angle_beta   90.00
_cell.angle_gamma   90.00
#
_symmetry.space_group_name_H-M   'P 1'
#
loop_
_entity.id
_entity.type
_entity.pdbx_description
1 polymer ?
#
loop_
_entity_poly.entity_id
_entity_poly.type
_entity_poly.pdbx_seq_one_letter_code
_entity_poly.pdbx_strand_id
1 'polypeptide(L)'
;MIHSKKLEETMLWQIYLEKANLSGKRCDWVKDVYEAAAEYLADIRLTFQNYTLHDGTHILNVLDAMGGLLGDQIRQLSLGESELLILAACMHDLGMVYTDEERQQWYEDERECREFLRDYCPELLGRPAKDWPEDIRKWYLRTLHPFRIPEVLQNEAWKELFDRCPLDVVPKYCMIAVCQAHGENWSELCSNQELDYLPVSDADPLFCVLLLRLADLLDFDDTRAPKILYGYVKENEKSRTEWDKHRASAGFRYPASPSANDLPYKAQCTNPGIEHAVRDFLDWIDEELANCVKLQRYCKAGWRQEFPFPRAVLRNEIESDGYMSGDFCLTMDQAQILNLLTGENLYDHTDVFIRELLQNAIDATLLRGEMDRDFIPEESRIDLWEWNDAKGNIWFRIDDEGTGMTLGMLQRYFLKVGNSYYNSQELERDMRDHGRTEKYHGISRFGIGFLSSFLCGEYVEVSTLYFDPEKNRREEATGKSQRMVQYGLRLQITGLTGYYTLKNQLEHHPTDGELPTPADYDIGVKNGLERRGYRAKSGTSIVIRLNPGKLGAMDLRATVEKYLFGARMPIYYNNKRIGQTYAEVMREAHEMAGKRIYELSPELKKKFDQNFPAIQGQYPKIVITVIPLDKEEDQVLPDFSGGTCEI
;
A
#
# COMPACT_ATOMS: atom_id res chain seq x y z
N MET A 1 -30.51 17.41 15.35
CA MET A 1 -30.95 18.79 15.07
C MET A 1 -32.38 18.72 14.55
N ILE A 2 -33.13 19.82 14.46
CA ILE A 2 -34.26 19.84 13.52
C ILE A 2 -33.65 20.39 12.24
N HIS A 3 -33.50 19.54 11.23
CA HIS A 3 -32.97 19.97 9.94
C HIS A 3 -33.95 20.88 9.23
N SER A 4 -33.39 21.92 8.63
CA SER A 4 -34.08 22.84 7.73
C SER A 4 -34.61 22.07 6.53
N LYS A 5 -35.83 22.40 6.08
CA LYS A 5 -36.43 21.83 4.87
C LYS A 5 -36.32 22.74 3.66
N LYS A 6 -35.92 23.99 3.90
CA LYS A 6 -35.79 25.04 2.90
C LYS A 6 -34.60 25.92 3.26
N LEU A 7 -33.98 26.53 2.24
CA LEU A 7 -32.87 27.46 2.43
C LEU A 7 -33.24 28.59 3.40
N GLU A 8 -34.47 29.09 3.34
CA GLU A 8 -34.95 30.19 4.19
C GLU A 8 -35.00 29.86 5.68
N GLU A 9 -35.02 28.58 6.04
CA GLU A 9 -35.05 28.11 7.42
C GLU A 9 -33.64 28.05 8.03
N THR A 10 -32.60 27.98 7.19
CA THR A 10 -31.20 27.91 7.66
C THR A 10 -30.77 29.23 8.30
N MET A 11 -30.03 29.14 9.41
CA MET A 11 -29.52 30.33 10.10
C MET A 11 -28.55 31.13 9.24
N LEU A 12 -27.73 30.45 8.44
CA LEU A 12 -26.73 31.07 7.59
C LEU A 12 -27.38 31.96 6.52
N TRP A 13 -28.46 31.49 5.89
CA TRP A 13 -29.24 32.28 4.94
C TRP A 13 -29.89 33.51 5.59
N GLN A 14 -30.45 33.35 6.79
CA GLN A 14 -31.06 34.46 7.52
C GLN A 14 -30.05 35.56 7.85
N ILE A 15 -28.83 35.19 8.26
CA ILE A 15 -27.73 36.12 8.52
C ILE A 15 -27.26 36.81 7.23
N TYR A 16 -27.15 36.06 6.14
CA TYR A 16 -26.80 36.61 4.84
C TYR A 16 -27.83 37.66 4.39
N LEU A 17 -29.12 37.36 4.48
CA LEU A 17 -30.19 38.31 4.15
C LEU A 17 -30.19 39.56 5.04
N GLU A 18 -29.94 39.41 6.34
CA GLU A 18 -29.82 40.53 7.30
C GLU A 18 -28.68 41.47 6.86
N LYS A 19 -27.51 40.92 6.53
CA LYS A 19 -26.31 41.69 6.13
C LYS A 19 -26.42 42.27 4.72
N ALA A 20 -27.14 41.62 3.82
CA ALA A 20 -27.39 42.10 2.47
C ALA A 20 -28.46 43.20 2.41
N ASN A 21 -29.03 43.62 3.55
CA ASN A 21 -30.13 44.59 3.66
C ASN A 21 -31.42 44.18 2.92
N LEU A 22 -31.77 42.88 2.95
CA LEU A 22 -33.04 42.30 2.51
C LEU A 22 -33.55 42.79 1.13
N SER A 23 -33.25 41.99 0.09
CA SER A 23 -33.67 42.08 -1.32
C SER A 23 -32.75 42.85 -2.26
N GLY A 24 -32.31 42.14 -3.32
CA GLY A 24 -31.46 42.63 -4.37
C GLY A 24 -31.06 41.50 -5.31
N LYS A 25 -30.62 41.86 -6.53
CA LYS A 25 -30.19 40.91 -7.56
C LYS A 25 -29.16 39.89 -7.06
N ARG A 26 -28.37 40.28 -6.05
CA ARG A 26 -27.38 39.44 -5.35
C ARG A 26 -28.03 38.26 -4.64
N CYS A 27 -29.00 38.50 -3.76
CA CYS A 27 -29.67 37.45 -3.01
C CYS A 27 -30.52 36.56 -3.93
N ASP A 28 -31.19 37.15 -4.93
CA ASP A 28 -31.95 36.40 -5.93
C ASP A 28 -31.02 35.43 -6.68
N TRP A 29 -29.83 35.89 -7.09
CA TRP A 29 -28.85 35.06 -7.78
C TRP A 29 -28.30 33.92 -6.90
N VAL A 30 -27.97 34.16 -5.63
CA VAL A 30 -27.53 33.08 -4.72
C VAL A 30 -28.64 32.03 -4.53
N LYS A 31 -29.90 32.48 -4.47
CA LYS A 31 -31.04 31.57 -4.41
C LYS A 31 -31.21 30.76 -5.70
N ASP A 32 -31.05 31.39 -6.87
CA ASP A 32 -31.06 30.69 -8.16
C ASP A 32 -29.96 29.62 -8.23
N VAL A 33 -28.77 29.88 -7.67
CA VAL A 33 -27.67 28.89 -7.55
C VAL A 33 -28.05 27.73 -6.65
N TYR A 34 -28.67 27.99 -5.50
CA TYR A 34 -29.16 26.93 -4.62
C TYR A 34 -30.21 26.05 -5.30
N GLU A 35 -31.20 26.65 -5.96
CA GLU A 35 -32.27 25.91 -6.64
C GLU A 35 -31.70 25.04 -7.77
N ALA A 36 -30.80 25.60 -8.59
CA ALA A 36 -30.11 24.86 -9.64
C ALA A 36 -29.24 23.72 -9.08
N ALA A 37 -28.51 23.96 -7.99
CA ALA A 37 -27.68 22.94 -7.35
C ALA A 37 -28.53 21.79 -6.77
N ALA A 38 -29.61 22.11 -6.06
CA ALA A 38 -30.49 21.11 -5.47
C ALA A 38 -31.13 20.20 -6.53
N GLU A 39 -31.49 20.76 -7.69
CA GLU A 39 -31.96 19.97 -8.85
C GLU A 39 -30.83 19.13 -9.45
N TYR A 40 -29.66 19.72 -9.66
CA TYR A 40 -28.52 19.06 -10.31
C TYR A 40 -27.98 17.88 -9.49
N LEU A 41 -27.83 18.06 -8.18
CA LEU A 41 -27.29 17.04 -7.27
C LEU A 41 -28.21 15.81 -7.13
N ALA A 42 -29.50 15.91 -7.49
CA ALA A 42 -30.40 14.76 -7.50
C ALA A 42 -29.91 13.63 -8.44
N ASP A 43 -29.14 13.98 -9.48
CA ASP A 43 -28.59 13.05 -10.47
C ASP A 43 -27.31 12.34 -10.01
N ILE A 44 -26.72 12.70 -8.86
CA ILE A 44 -25.59 11.95 -8.28
C ILE A 44 -25.92 10.46 -8.18
N ARG A 45 -27.18 10.14 -7.88
CA ARG A 45 -27.68 8.77 -7.78
C ARG A 45 -27.56 7.97 -9.07
N LEU A 46 -27.47 8.58 -10.25
CA LEU A 46 -27.31 7.84 -11.51
C LEU A 46 -25.97 7.11 -11.56
N THR A 47 -24.89 7.78 -11.12
CA THR A 47 -23.54 7.22 -11.03
C THR A 47 -23.31 6.48 -9.70
N PHE A 48 -23.80 7.06 -8.60
CA PHE A 48 -23.50 6.62 -7.24
C PHE A 48 -24.71 5.97 -6.53
N GLN A 49 -25.38 5.03 -7.21
CA GLN A 49 -26.60 4.36 -6.73
C GLN A 49 -26.51 3.74 -5.32
N ASN A 50 -25.30 3.29 -4.94
CA ASN A 50 -25.03 2.64 -3.66
C ASN A 50 -24.49 3.61 -2.60
N TYR A 51 -24.38 4.91 -2.87
CA TYR A 51 -23.95 5.88 -1.87
C TYR A 51 -25.17 6.43 -1.13
N THR A 52 -24.95 7.05 0.02
CA THR A 52 -25.98 7.82 0.72
C THR A 52 -26.43 9.03 -0.14
N LEU A 53 -27.49 9.73 0.26
CA LEU A 53 -28.14 10.80 -0.53
C LEU A 53 -27.45 12.18 -0.61
N HIS A 54 -26.65 12.47 -1.64
CA HIS A 54 -25.99 13.78 -1.80
C HIS A 54 -26.88 14.84 -2.49
N ASP A 55 -28.19 14.83 -2.23
CA ASP A 55 -29.15 15.74 -2.89
C ASP A 55 -29.31 17.09 -2.15
N GLY A 56 -30.32 17.89 -2.51
CA GLY A 56 -30.58 19.18 -1.85
C GLY A 56 -30.75 19.10 -0.31
N THR A 57 -31.10 17.94 0.25
CA THR A 57 -31.12 17.71 1.70
C THR A 57 -29.72 17.85 2.29
N HIS A 58 -28.70 17.32 1.61
CA HIS A 58 -27.31 17.41 2.03
C HIS A 58 -26.83 18.87 2.09
N ILE A 59 -27.16 19.69 1.07
CA ILE A 59 -26.84 21.13 1.09
C ILE A 59 -27.39 21.78 2.37
N LEU A 60 -28.66 21.54 2.70
CA LEU A 60 -29.30 22.12 3.88
C LEU A 60 -28.66 21.64 5.19
N ASN A 61 -28.36 20.34 5.29
CA ASN A 61 -27.71 19.77 6.47
C ASN A 61 -26.31 20.35 6.70
N VAL A 62 -25.53 20.55 5.62
CA VAL A 62 -24.21 21.20 5.68
C VAL A 62 -24.35 22.64 6.16
N LEU A 63 -25.32 23.40 5.65
CA LEU A 63 -25.60 24.77 6.11
C LEU A 63 -26.02 24.81 7.59
N ASP A 64 -26.83 23.87 8.03
CA ASP A 64 -27.26 23.75 9.42
C ASP A 64 -26.09 23.35 10.34
N ALA A 65 -25.19 22.47 9.89
CA ALA A 65 -23.98 22.11 10.61
C ALA A 65 -23.01 23.30 10.75
N MET A 66 -22.80 24.07 9.68
CA MET A 66 -22.03 25.33 9.74
C MET A 66 -22.64 26.32 10.73
N GLY A 67 -23.96 26.53 10.65
CA GLY A 67 -24.68 27.42 11.56
C GLY A 67 -24.63 26.94 13.02
N GLY A 68 -24.72 25.63 13.25
CA GLY A 68 -24.58 25.01 14.56
C GLY A 68 -23.19 25.18 15.15
N LEU A 69 -22.14 24.92 14.36
CA LEU A 69 -20.74 25.14 14.77
C LEU A 69 -20.49 26.59 15.16
N LEU A 70 -21.01 27.54 14.38
CA LEU A 70 -20.82 28.97 14.61
C LEU A 70 -21.60 29.49 15.81
N GLY A 71 -22.76 28.91 16.14
CA GLY A 71 -23.62 29.34 17.25
C GLY A 71 -23.94 30.83 17.17
N ASP A 72 -23.82 31.54 18.28
CA ASP A 72 -24.00 33.00 18.37
C ASP A 72 -22.93 33.81 17.60
N GLN A 73 -21.74 33.24 17.34
CA GLN A 73 -20.69 33.88 16.54
C GLN A 73 -21.01 33.90 15.04
N ILE A 74 -22.08 33.24 14.58
CA ILE A 74 -22.52 33.34 13.18
C ILE A 74 -22.76 34.79 12.74
N ARG A 75 -23.13 35.68 13.67
CA ARG A 75 -23.32 37.11 13.41
C ARG A 75 -22.02 37.85 13.09
N GLN A 76 -20.86 37.28 13.45
CA GLN A 76 -19.54 37.85 13.20
C GLN A 76 -19.06 37.62 11.77
N LEU A 77 -19.65 36.65 11.05
CA LEU A 77 -19.37 36.44 9.63
C LEU A 77 -19.55 37.74 8.85
N SER A 78 -18.67 38.02 7.89
CA SER A 78 -18.91 39.11 6.95
C SER A 78 -20.04 38.75 5.96
N LEU A 79 -20.46 39.73 5.16
CA LEU A 79 -21.37 39.47 4.05
C LEU A 79 -20.74 38.50 3.04
N GLY A 80 -19.45 38.65 2.75
CA GLY A 80 -18.73 37.78 1.81
C GLY A 80 -18.52 36.35 2.34
N GLU A 81 -18.25 36.17 3.64
CA GLU A 81 -18.07 34.84 4.24
C GLU A 81 -19.39 34.07 4.28
N SER A 82 -20.47 34.72 4.73
CA SER A 82 -21.80 34.09 4.74
C SER A 82 -22.24 33.69 3.32
N GLU A 83 -21.99 34.54 2.33
CA GLU A 83 -22.26 34.21 0.92
C GLU A 83 -21.40 33.06 0.40
N LEU A 84 -20.09 33.10 0.65
CA LEU A 84 -19.15 32.09 0.18
C LEU A 84 -19.45 30.71 0.76
N LEU A 85 -19.81 30.63 2.05
CA LEU A 85 -20.23 29.39 2.70
C LEU A 85 -21.51 28.81 2.07
N ILE A 86 -22.51 29.65 1.78
CA ILE A 86 -23.75 29.21 1.14
C ILE A 86 -23.48 28.66 -0.26
N LEU A 87 -22.72 29.41 -1.06
CA LEU A 87 -22.37 29.00 -2.42
C LEU A 87 -21.51 27.74 -2.41
N ALA A 88 -20.54 27.63 -1.52
CA ALA A 88 -19.68 26.46 -1.42
C ALA A 88 -20.47 25.21 -1.00
N ALA A 89 -21.41 25.32 -0.05
CA ALA A 89 -22.30 24.21 0.29
C ALA A 89 -23.12 23.73 -0.92
N CYS A 90 -23.60 24.66 -1.76
CA CYS A 90 -24.32 24.32 -2.98
C CYS A 90 -23.43 23.68 -4.06
N MET A 91 -22.15 24.03 -4.09
CA MET A 91 -21.27 23.73 -5.22
C MET A 91 -20.30 22.57 -5.00
N HIS A 92 -19.91 22.26 -3.75
CA HIS A 92 -18.79 21.36 -3.47
C HIS A 92 -18.97 19.95 -4.06
N ASP A 93 -20.20 19.46 -4.10
CA ASP A 93 -20.56 18.13 -4.60
C ASP A 93 -20.99 18.11 -6.08
N LEU A 94 -21.05 19.24 -6.78
CA LEU A 94 -21.51 19.26 -8.19
C LEU A 94 -20.67 18.37 -9.10
N GLY A 95 -19.39 18.19 -8.78
CA GLY A 95 -18.47 17.29 -9.49
C GLY A 95 -18.79 15.80 -9.32
N MET A 96 -19.76 15.42 -8.50
CA MET A 96 -20.25 14.05 -8.39
C MET A 96 -21.29 13.69 -9.47
N VAL A 97 -21.80 14.65 -10.24
CA VAL A 97 -22.67 14.37 -11.38
C VAL A 97 -21.80 14.12 -12.62
N TYR A 98 -22.07 13.02 -13.31
CA TYR A 98 -21.31 12.62 -14.51
C TYR A 98 -22.26 12.26 -15.64
N THR A 99 -21.93 12.69 -16.85
CA THR A 99 -22.46 12.06 -18.08
C THR A 99 -21.74 10.75 -18.37
N ASP A 100 -22.32 9.91 -19.24
CA ASP A 100 -21.70 8.66 -19.66
C ASP A 100 -20.36 8.92 -20.37
N GLU A 101 -20.29 9.98 -21.18
CA GLU A 101 -19.08 10.41 -21.88
C GLU A 101 -17.98 10.86 -20.91
N GLU A 102 -18.32 11.66 -19.90
CA GLU A 102 -17.37 12.13 -18.89
C GLU A 102 -16.78 10.96 -18.09
N ARG A 103 -17.60 9.99 -17.68
CA ARG A 103 -17.09 8.80 -16.98
C ARG A 103 -16.10 8.04 -17.85
N GLN A 104 -16.42 7.85 -19.12
CA GLN A 104 -15.54 7.13 -20.04
C GLN A 104 -14.22 7.87 -20.26
N GLN A 105 -14.25 9.21 -20.38
CA GLN A 105 -13.03 10.03 -20.50
C GLN A 105 -12.12 9.86 -19.28
N TRP A 106 -12.66 9.96 -18.06
CA TRP A 106 -11.87 9.77 -16.84
C TRP A 106 -11.31 8.35 -16.69
N TYR A 107 -12.07 7.33 -17.12
CA TYR A 107 -11.58 5.95 -17.15
C TYR A 107 -10.47 5.69 -18.19
N GLU A 108 -10.34 6.56 -19.18
CA GLU A 108 -9.30 6.51 -20.22
C GLU A 108 -8.08 7.38 -19.89
N ASP A 109 -8.15 8.23 -18.86
CA ASP A 109 -7.00 9.00 -18.40
C ASP A 109 -5.99 8.11 -17.65
N GLU A 110 -5.01 7.59 -18.38
CA GLU A 110 -3.96 6.71 -17.86
C GLU A 110 -3.08 7.35 -16.78
N ARG A 111 -3.04 8.69 -16.69
CA ARG A 111 -2.23 9.37 -15.68
C ARG A 111 -3.01 9.37 -14.37
N GLU A 112 -4.24 9.88 -14.39
CA GLU A 112 -5.08 10.04 -13.21
C GLU A 112 -5.48 8.68 -12.64
N CYS A 113 -5.80 7.70 -13.50
CA CYS A 113 -6.02 6.32 -13.08
C CYS A 113 -4.80 5.73 -12.35
N ARG A 114 -3.58 6.05 -12.81
CA ARG A 114 -2.35 5.51 -12.22
C ARG A 114 -2.00 6.16 -10.90
N GLU A 115 -2.20 7.48 -10.78
CA GLU A 115 -2.03 8.21 -9.52
C GLU A 115 -3.00 7.65 -8.46
N PHE A 116 -4.29 7.51 -8.79
CA PHE A 116 -5.27 6.87 -7.90
C PHE A 116 -4.87 5.45 -7.50
N LEU A 117 -4.52 4.59 -8.46
CA LEU A 117 -4.15 3.21 -8.15
C LEU A 117 -2.88 3.11 -7.30
N ARG A 118 -1.90 4.01 -7.46
CA ARG A 118 -0.68 4.01 -6.65
C ARG A 118 -0.98 4.19 -5.17
N ASP A 119 -1.87 5.13 -4.86
CA ASP A 119 -2.15 5.54 -3.49
C ASP A 119 -3.13 4.59 -2.80
N TYR A 120 -4.09 4.04 -3.55
CA TYR A 120 -5.25 3.35 -2.97
C TYR A 120 -5.35 1.86 -3.29
N CYS A 121 -4.97 1.43 -4.50
CA CYS A 121 -5.12 0.05 -4.97
C CYS A 121 -3.91 -0.38 -5.83
N PRO A 122 -2.68 -0.39 -5.27
CA PRO A 122 -1.46 -0.65 -6.04
C PRO A 122 -1.50 -2.04 -6.69
N GLU A 123 -2.22 -2.98 -6.08
CA GLU A 123 -2.49 -4.30 -6.63
C GLU A 123 -3.32 -4.29 -7.91
N LEU A 124 -3.84 -3.16 -8.40
CA LEU A 124 -4.54 -3.00 -9.68
C LEU A 124 -3.73 -2.24 -10.74
N LEU A 125 -2.54 -1.71 -10.41
CA LEU A 125 -1.67 -0.97 -11.35
C LEU A 125 -1.43 -1.73 -12.67
N GLY A 126 -1.57 -1.01 -13.79
CA GLY A 126 -1.44 -1.56 -15.15
C GLY A 126 -2.71 -2.24 -15.69
N ARG A 127 -3.79 -2.34 -14.91
CA ARG A 127 -5.09 -2.79 -15.43
C ARG A 127 -5.91 -1.59 -15.92
N PRO A 128 -6.58 -1.68 -17.09
CA PRO A 128 -7.48 -0.64 -17.55
C PRO A 128 -8.72 -0.54 -16.65
N ALA A 129 -9.29 0.66 -16.52
CA ALA A 129 -10.39 0.94 -15.59
C ALA A 129 -11.62 0.02 -15.76
N LYS A 130 -11.91 -0.41 -17.00
CA LYS A 130 -13.00 -1.36 -17.30
C LYS A 130 -12.91 -2.70 -16.56
N ASP A 131 -11.70 -3.11 -16.18
CA ASP A 131 -11.43 -4.38 -15.49
C ASP A 131 -11.40 -4.22 -13.96
N TRP A 132 -11.58 -2.99 -13.45
CA TRP A 132 -11.63 -2.73 -12.01
C TRP A 132 -13.01 -3.13 -11.44
N PRO A 133 -13.07 -3.58 -10.17
CA PRO A 133 -14.33 -3.72 -9.47
C PRO A 133 -15.16 -2.44 -9.53
N GLU A 134 -16.48 -2.56 -9.63
CA GLU A 134 -17.38 -1.41 -9.79
C GLU A 134 -17.25 -0.39 -8.65
N ASP A 135 -17.11 -0.87 -7.42
CA ASP A 135 -16.90 -0.04 -6.23
C ASP A 135 -15.56 0.71 -6.27
N ILE A 136 -14.51 0.15 -6.90
CA ILE A 136 -13.24 0.87 -7.13
C ILE A 136 -13.41 1.95 -8.21
N ARG A 137 -14.12 1.65 -9.31
CA ARG A 137 -14.41 2.65 -10.36
C ARG A 137 -15.23 3.83 -9.82
N LYS A 138 -16.22 3.57 -8.99
CA LYS A 138 -17.02 4.63 -8.34
C LYS A 138 -16.16 5.41 -7.35
N TRP A 139 -15.34 4.72 -6.56
CA TRP A 139 -14.43 5.40 -5.64
C TRP A 139 -13.47 6.35 -6.36
N TYR A 140 -12.87 5.91 -7.47
CA TYR A 140 -12.04 6.77 -8.33
C TYR A 140 -12.79 8.01 -8.83
N LEU A 141 -14.01 7.86 -9.35
CA LEU A 141 -14.81 9.03 -9.75
C LEU A 141 -15.16 9.93 -8.55
N ARG A 142 -15.34 9.37 -7.36
CA ARG A 142 -15.55 10.16 -6.15
C ARG A 142 -14.29 10.93 -5.75
N THR A 143 -13.07 10.41 -5.92
CA THR A 143 -11.86 11.17 -5.56
C THR A 143 -11.64 12.40 -6.45
N LEU A 144 -12.19 12.41 -7.67
CA LEU A 144 -12.05 13.51 -8.62
C LEU A 144 -13.04 14.67 -8.39
N HIS A 145 -14.16 14.43 -7.69
CA HIS A 145 -15.28 15.37 -7.65
C HIS A 145 -14.94 16.82 -7.20
N PRO A 146 -14.05 17.07 -6.21
CA PRO A 146 -13.74 18.44 -5.80
C PRO A 146 -13.07 19.22 -6.94
N PHE A 147 -12.30 18.53 -7.77
CA PHE A 147 -11.50 19.10 -8.85
C PHE A 147 -12.28 19.32 -10.14
N ARG A 148 -13.47 18.72 -10.25
CA ARG A 148 -14.33 18.80 -11.45
C ARG A 148 -15.21 20.04 -11.53
N ILE A 149 -15.30 20.85 -10.47
CA ILE A 149 -16.16 22.03 -10.44
C ILE A 149 -15.93 22.99 -11.63
N PRO A 150 -14.69 23.31 -12.05
CA PRO A 150 -14.47 24.16 -13.22
C PRO A 150 -15.10 23.62 -14.51
N GLU A 151 -15.08 22.30 -14.70
CA GLU A 151 -15.64 21.60 -15.86
C GLU A 151 -17.16 21.61 -15.84
N VAL A 152 -17.76 21.30 -14.68
CA VAL A 152 -19.23 21.31 -14.50
C VAL A 152 -19.79 22.71 -14.79
N LEU A 153 -19.10 23.76 -14.35
CA LEU A 153 -19.50 25.14 -14.60
C LEU A 153 -19.33 25.58 -16.06
N GLN A 154 -18.86 24.70 -16.97
CA GLN A 154 -18.88 24.93 -18.42
C GLN A 154 -20.17 24.45 -19.10
N ASN A 155 -21.04 23.72 -18.40
CA ASN A 155 -22.37 23.38 -18.91
C ASN A 155 -23.16 24.65 -19.26
N GLU A 156 -23.98 24.62 -20.31
CA GLU A 156 -24.73 25.81 -20.78
C GLU A 156 -25.61 26.42 -19.68
N ALA A 157 -26.32 25.61 -18.91
CA ALA A 157 -27.19 26.11 -17.84
C ALA A 157 -26.39 26.82 -16.73
N TRP A 158 -25.25 26.23 -16.32
CA TRP A 158 -24.35 26.84 -15.34
C TRP A 158 -23.68 28.10 -15.88
N LYS A 159 -23.27 28.12 -17.16
CA LYS A 159 -22.73 29.32 -17.83
C LYS A 159 -23.74 30.46 -17.81
N GLU A 160 -24.97 30.22 -18.26
CA GLU A 160 -26.02 31.23 -18.28
C GLU A 160 -26.36 31.77 -16.89
N LEU A 161 -26.29 30.91 -15.87
CA LEU A 161 -26.48 31.33 -14.48
C LEU A 161 -25.31 32.20 -13.99
N PHE A 162 -24.07 31.79 -14.21
CA PHE A 162 -22.89 32.54 -13.78
C PHE A 162 -22.62 33.80 -14.60
N ASP A 163 -23.06 33.88 -15.85
CA ASP A 163 -23.01 35.10 -16.68
C ASP A 163 -23.91 36.21 -16.13
N ARG A 164 -24.91 35.84 -15.34
CA ARG A 164 -25.82 36.77 -14.63
C ARG A 164 -25.34 37.13 -13.22
N CYS A 165 -24.18 36.62 -12.79
CA CYS A 165 -23.63 36.85 -11.46
C CYS A 165 -23.37 38.35 -11.23
N PRO A 166 -23.96 38.97 -10.19
CA PRO A 166 -23.69 40.36 -9.84
C PRO A 166 -22.23 40.59 -9.46
N LEU A 167 -21.65 41.73 -9.87
CA LEU A 167 -20.23 42.04 -9.68
C LEU A 167 -19.80 42.16 -8.20
N ASP A 168 -20.74 42.38 -7.30
CA ASP A 168 -20.50 42.54 -5.86
C ASP A 168 -20.53 41.22 -5.08
N VAL A 169 -20.89 40.11 -5.73
CA VAL A 169 -20.75 38.74 -5.21
C VAL A 169 -19.27 38.37 -5.12
N VAL A 170 -18.92 37.45 -4.19
CA VAL A 170 -17.57 36.88 -4.11
C VAL A 170 -17.08 36.36 -5.48
N PRO A 171 -15.80 36.49 -5.85
CA PRO A 171 -15.34 36.09 -7.19
C PRO A 171 -15.51 34.58 -7.46
N LYS A 172 -15.89 34.22 -8.69
CA LYS A 172 -16.06 32.81 -9.13
C LYS A 172 -14.84 31.93 -8.85
N TYR A 173 -13.62 32.43 -9.08
CA TYR A 173 -12.40 31.66 -8.83
C TYR A 173 -12.26 31.26 -7.35
N CYS A 174 -12.68 32.15 -6.44
CA CYS A 174 -12.65 31.89 -4.99
C CYS A 174 -13.70 30.84 -4.60
N MET A 175 -14.92 30.90 -5.17
CA MET A 175 -15.93 29.86 -4.97
C MET A 175 -15.40 28.48 -5.37
N ILE A 176 -14.74 28.41 -6.53
CA ILE A 176 -14.11 27.18 -7.04
C ILE A 176 -12.99 26.72 -6.10
N ALA A 177 -12.08 27.61 -5.70
CA ALA A 177 -10.95 27.28 -4.84
C ALA A 177 -11.42 26.72 -3.49
N VAL A 178 -12.44 27.32 -2.86
CA VAL A 178 -13.02 26.82 -1.60
C VAL A 178 -13.64 25.44 -1.79
N CYS A 179 -14.35 25.23 -2.89
CA CYS A 179 -14.90 23.91 -3.21
C CYS A 179 -13.78 22.89 -3.47
N GLN A 180 -12.74 23.20 -4.24
CA GLN A 180 -11.65 22.26 -4.52
C GLN A 180 -10.90 21.87 -3.24
N ALA A 181 -10.59 22.87 -2.41
CA ALA A 181 -9.89 22.72 -1.14
C ALA A 181 -10.58 21.79 -0.14
N HIS A 182 -11.88 21.49 -0.30
CA HIS A 182 -12.57 20.55 0.58
C HIS A 182 -12.08 19.10 0.41
N GLY A 183 -11.52 18.76 -0.76
CA GLY A 183 -10.94 17.45 -1.04
C GLY A 183 -9.41 17.41 -1.05
N GLU A 184 -8.74 18.56 -0.86
CA GLU A 184 -7.27 18.65 -0.84
C GLU A 184 -6.67 18.17 0.49
N ASN A 185 -5.37 17.86 0.45
CA ASN A 185 -4.63 17.54 1.67
C ASN A 185 -4.28 18.82 2.45
N TRP A 186 -4.15 18.70 3.77
CA TRP A 186 -3.86 19.84 4.65
C TRP A 186 -2.55 20.59 4.30
N SER A 187 -1.56 19.91 3.71
CA SER A 187 -0.30 20.53 3.28
C SER A 187 -0.48 21.46 2.09
N GLU A 188 -1.45 21.18 1.22
CA GLU A 188 -1.74 21.96 0.01
C GLU A 188 -2.44 23.27 0.40
N LEU A 189 -3.41 23.19 1.33
CA LEU A 189 -4.17 24.34 1.85
C LEU A 189 -3.27 25.47 2.38
N CYS A 190 -2.21 25.14 3.11
CA CYS A 190 -1.30 26.14 3.69
C CYS A 190 -0.57 27.00 2.64
N SER A 191 -0.47 26.51 1.41
CA SER A 191 0.29 27.12 0.33
C SER A 191 -0.57 27.69 -0.79
N ASN A 192 -1.89 27.52 -0.71
CA ASN A 192 -2.81 27.93 -1.75
C ASN A 192 -3.13 29.44 -1.65
N GLN A 193 -2.55 30.22 -2.55
CA GLN A 193 -2.75 31.68 -2.64
C GLN A 193 -4.19 32.07 -3.04
N GLU A 194 -4.96 31.16 -3.64
CA GLU A 194 -6.36 31.42 -3.97
C GLU A 194 -7.26 31.44 -2.72
N LEU A 195 -6.74 30.93 -1.58
CA LEU A 195 -7.41 30.96 -0.28
C LEU A 195 -7.02 32.17 0.58
N ASP A 196 -6.21 33.10 0.03
CA ASP A 196 -5.85 34.33 0.72
C ASP A 196 -7.10 35.22 0.97
N TYR A 197 -7.03 35.99 2.06
CA TYR A 197 -8.09 36.91 2.44
C TYR A 197 -8.41 37.92 1.32
N LEU A 198 -9.71 38.11 1.04
CA LEU A 198 -10.23 39.00 0.00
C LEU A 198 -10.71 40.34 0.59
N PRO A 199 -9.97 41.46 0.41
CA PRO A 199 -10.30 42.72 1.08
C PRO A 199 -11.58 43.40 0.59
N VAL A 200 -11.94 43.23 -0.69
CA VAL A 200 -13.12 43.87 -1.30
C VAL A 200 -14.41 43.15 -0.88
N SER A 201 -14.39 41.83 -0.90
CA SER A 201 -15.51 41.00 -0.45
C SER A 201 -15.57 40.86 1.08
N ASP A 202 -14.53 41.30 1.79
CA ASP A 202 -14.31 41.08 3.22
C ASP A 202 -14.44 39.59 3.60
N ALA A 203 -13.87 38.70 2.80
CA ALA A 203 -14.02 37.25 2.99
C ALA A 203 -12.69 36.58 3.32
N ASP A 204 -12.71 35.64 4.28
CA ASP A 204 -11.62 34.71 4.59
C ASP A 204 -11.92 33.32 3.97
N PRO A 205 -11.43 33.02 2.75
CA PRO A 205 -11.75 31.77 2.08
C PRO A 205 -11.20 30.55 2.84
N LEU A 206 -10.03 30.68 3.47
CA LEU A 206 -9.47 29.60 4.28
C LEU A 206 -10.40 29.25 5.44
N PHE A 207 -10.92 30.25 6.16
CA PHE A 207 -11.91 29.98 7.22
C PHE A 207 -13.17 29.29 6.66
N CYS A 208 -13.62 29.68 5.46
CA CYS A 208 -14.76 29.04 4.81
C CYS A 208 -14.47 27.58 4.44
N VAL A 209 -13.26 27.24 3.99
CA VAL A 209 -12.83 25.86 3.73
C VAL A 209 -12.88 25.02 5.01
N LEU A 210 -12.37 25.54 6.13
CA LEU A 210 -12.36 24.82 7.41
C LEU A 210 -13.79 24.47 7.86
N LEU A 211 -14.72 25.42 7.72
CA LEU A 211 -16.13 25.18 8.05
C LEU A 211 -16.80 24.24 7.06
N LEU A 212 -16.54 24.36 5.76
CA LEU A 212 -17.11 23.48 4.74
C LEU A 212 -16.70 22.03 4.96
N ARG A 213 -15.40 21.77 5.11
CA ARG A 213 -14.86 20.43 5.34
C ARG A 213 -15.48 19.82 6.58
N LEU A 214 -15.45 20.55 7.70
CA LEU A 214 -16.01 20.03 8.95
C LEU A 214 -17.53 19.82 8.85
N ALA A 215 -18.28 20.75 8.26
CA ALA A 215 -19.73 20.64 8.14
C ALA A 215 -20.18 19.51 7.21
N ASP A 216 -19.45 19.24 6.12
CA ASP A 216 -19.66 18.07 5.26
C ASP A 216 -19.54 16.76 6.08
N LEU A 217 -18.50 16.64 6.91
CA LEU A 217 -18.35 15.46 7.78
C LEU A 217 -19.42 15.33 8.86
N LEU A 218 -19.90 16.47 9.35
CA LEU A 218 -20.90 16.52 10.41
C LEU A 218 -22.33 16.24 9.90
N ASP A 219 -22.56 16.20 8.56
CA ASP A 219 -23.79 15.65 7.97
C ASP A 219 -23.81 14.11 8.11
N PHE A 220 -23.93 13.67 9.34
CA PHE A 220 -23.83 12.28 9.74
C PHE A 220 -25.01 11.88 10.61
N ASP A 221 -26.16 11.65 9.97
CA ASP A 221 -27.37 11.10 10.60
C ASP A 221 -28.28 10.37 9.62
N ASP A 222 -29.44 9.92 10.12
CA ASP A 222 -30.38 9.10 9.37
C ASP A 222 -31.02 9.79 8.17
N THR A 223 -31.01 11.12 8.09
CA THR A 223 -31.53 11.85 6.93
C THR A 223 -30.70 11.62 5.67
N ARG A 224 -29.42 11.30 5.87
CA ARG A 224 -28.45 10.94 4.84
C ARG A 224 -28.72 9.56 4.23
N ALA A 225 -29.42 8.69 4.97
CA ALA A 225 -29.71 7.31 4.60
C ALA A 225 -31.19 6.91 4.84
N PRO A 226 -32.17 7.49 4.12
CA PRO A 226 -33.58 7.26 4.38
C PRO A 226 -34.00 5.80 4.24
N LYS A 227 -34.75 5.29 5.23
CA LYS A 227 -35.18 3.88 5.30
C LYS A 227 -35.91 3.38 4.05
N ILE A 228 -36.66 4.24 3.38
CA ILE A 228 -37.41 3.89 2.16
C ILE A 228 -36.49 3.56 0.98
N LEU A 229 -35.29 4.15 0.95
CA LEU A 229 -34.30 3.93 -0.11
C LEU A 229 -33.34 2.78 0.20
N TYR A 230 -33.17 2.42 1.47
CA TYR A 230 -32.29 1.33 1.90
C TYR A 230 -32.61 -0.01 1.21
N GLY A 231 -33.87 -0.23 0.81
CA GLY A 231 -34.29 -1.42 0.06
C GLY A 231 -33.55 -1.65 -1.26
N TYR A 232 -33.09 -0.57 -1.91
CA TYR A 232 -32.39 -0.63 -3.21
C TYR A 232 -30.89 -0.91 -3.08
N VAL A 233 -30.35 -0.84 -1.86
CA VAL A 233 -28.91 -0.90 -1.56
C VAL A 233 -28.44 -2.31 -1.19
N LYS A 234 -29.38 -3.25 -1.09
CA LYS A 234 -29.20 -4.56 -0.46
C LYS A 234 -28.15 -5.47 -1.09
N GLU A 235 -27.63 -5.19 -2.28
CA GLU A 235 -26.69 -6.08 -2.97
C GLU A 235 -25.21 -5.75 -2.71
N ASN A 236 -24.89 -4.61 -2.08
CA ASN A 236 -23.51 -4.19 -1.82
C ASN A 236 -23.20 -4.11 -0.31
N GLU A 237 -22.27 -4.94 0.19
CA GLU A 237 -21.96 -5.03 1.63
C GLU A 237 -21.36 -3.75 2.22
N LYS A 238 -20.35 -3.17 1.56
CA LYS A 238 -19.73 -1.90 2.00
C LYS A 238 -20.78 -0.80 2.11
N SER A 239 -21.65 -0.72 1.12
CA SER A 239 -22.73 0.23 1.08
C SER A 239 -23.76 -0.02 2.19
N ARG A 240 -24.18 -1.26 2.44
CA ARG A 240 -25.07 -1.58 3.57
C ARG A 240 -24.47 -1.12 4.89
N THR A 241 -23.17 -1.38 5.12
CA THR A 241 -22.46 -0.90 6.31
C THR A 241 -22.48 0.62 6.40
N GLU A 242 -22.20 1.34 5.31
CA GLU A 242 -22.26 2.80 5.28
C GLU A 242 -23.66 3.33 5.61
N TRP A 243 -24.71 2.75 5.00
CA TRP A 243 -26.09 3.15 5.26
C TRP A 243 -26.54 2.83 6.68
N ASP A 244 -26.19 1.66 7.21
CA ASP A 244 -26.54 1.26 8.57
C ASP A 244 -25.80 2.12 9.61
N LYS A 245 -24.58 2.55 9.31
CA LYS A 245 -23.81 3.53 10.09
C LYS A 245 -24.57 4.87 10.19
N HIS A 246 -24.98 5.47 9.07
CA HIS A 246 -25.78 6.71 9.07
C HIS A 246 -27.12 6.54 9.78
N ARG A 247 -27.81 5.41 9.59
CA ARG A 247 -29.11 5.13 10.23
C ARG A 247 -29.02 4.87 11.73
N ALA A 248 -27.87 4.45 12.24
CA ALA A 248 -27.61 4.33 13.67
C ALA A 248 -27.35 5.69 14.33
N SER A 249 -26.98 6.71 13.54
CA SER A 249 -26.65 8.04 14.02
C SER A 249 -27.88 8.94 14.17
N ALA A 250 -27.98 9.61 15.31
CA ALA A 250 -28.97 10.68 15.56
C ALA A 250 -28.36 12.09 15.40
N GLY A 251 -27.13 12.15 14.89
CA GLY A 251 -26.38 13.36 14.59
C GLY A 251 -25.86 14.11 15.81
N PHE A 252 -25.30 15.28 15.55
CA PHE A 252 -24.67 16.14 16.55
C PHE A 252 -25.68 17.04 17.28
N ARG A 253 -25.24 17.59 18.41
CA ARG A 253 -25.93 18.67 19.12
C ARG A 253 -24.95 19.81 19.32
N TYR A 254 -25.30 20.97 18.78
CA TYR A 254 -24.45 22.14 18.82
C TYR A 254 -24.80 23.03 20.02
N PRO A 255 -23.81 23.53 20.78
CA PRO A 255 -24.06 24.51 21.83
C PRO A 255 -24.49 25.86 21.24
N ALA A 256 -25.21 26.66 22.03
CA ALA A 256 -25.67 27.98 21.57
C ALA A 256 -24.51 28.96 21.29
N SER A 257 -23.40 28.83 22.02
CA SER A 257 -22.15 29.55 21.79
C SER A 257 -21.04 28.54 21.50
N PRO A 258 -20.17 28.81 20.51
CA PRO A 258 -19.08 27.90 20.18
C PRO A 258 -18.10 27.81 21.35
N SER A 259 -17.53 26.63 21.56
CA SER A 259 -16.57 26.39 22.64
C SER A 259 -15.62 25.26 22.28
N ALA A 260 -14.42 25.28 22.87
CA ALA A 260 -13.43 24.22 22.73
C ALA A 260 -13.76 22.95 23.55
N ASN A 261 -14.99 22.83 24.07
CA ASN A 261 -15.46 21.59 24.68
C ASN A 261 -15.76 20.56 23.60
N ASP A 262 -15.92 19.31 24.04
CA ASP A 262 -16.23 18.21 23.13
C ASP A 262 -17.64 18.37 22.54
N LEU A 263 -17.80 18.10 21.23
CA LEU A 263 -19.05 18.24 20.49
C LEU A 263 -19.97 17.03 20.79
N PRO A 264 -21.15 17.22 21.42
CA PRO A 264 -22.05 16.12 21.72
C PRO A 264 -22.56 15.38 20.48
N TYR A 265 -22.44 14.06 20.51
CA TYR A 265 -22.92 13.16 19.46
C TYR A 265 -23.75 12.02 20.07
N LYS A 266 -24.79 11.58 19.34
CA LYS A 266 -25.70 10.52 19.78
C LYS A 266 -25.89 9.47 18.68
N ALA A 267 -25.81 8.20 19.06
CA ALA A 267 -26.11 7.08 18.18
C ALA A 267 -26.69 5.90 18.96
N GLN A 268 -27.48 5.06 18.29
CA GLN A 268 -27.97 3.80 18.82
C GLN A 268 -27.60 2.68 17.86
N CYS A 269 -26.72 1.77 18.32
CA CYS A 269 -26.18 0.70 17.51
C CYS A 269 -26.73 -0.65 17.96
N THR A 270 -27.22 -1.45 17.00
CA THR A 270 -27.73 -2.82 17.22
C THR A 270 -26.76 -3.90 16.75
N ASN A 271 -25.61 -3.49 16.21
CA ASN A 271 -24.58 -4.36 15.65
C ASN A 271 -23.19 -3.82 16.04
N PRO A 272 -22.30 -4.63 16.63
CA PRO A 272 -20.95 -4.21 17.02
C PRO A 272 -20.12 -3.65 15.87
N GLY A 273 -20.23 -4.22 14.66
CA GLY A 273 -19.51 -3.75 13.48
C GLY A 273 -19.98 -2.37 13.02
N ILE A 274 -21.27 -2.05 13.20
CA ILE A 274 -21.80 -0.71 12.93
C ILE A 274 -21.32 0.28 13.98
N GLU A 275 -21.33 -0.08 15.26
CA GLU A 275 -20.79 0.79 16.30
C GLU A 275 -19.30 1.07 16.08
N HIS A 276 -18.51 0.06 15.72
CA HIS A 276 -17.11 0.25 15.37
C HIS A 276 -16.96 1.21 14.19
N ALA A 277 -17.71 1.02 13.10
CA ALA A 277 -17.69 1.92 11.95
C ALA A 277 -18.13 3.36 12.30
N VAL A 278 -19.10 3.54 13.22
CA VAL A 278 -19.46 4.87 13.75
C VAL A 278 -18.27 5.46 14.49
N ARG A 279 -17.65 4.72 15.40
CA ARG A 279 -16.51 5.20 16.20
C ARG A 279 -15.30 5.56 15.34
N ASP A 280 -14.96 4.75 14.35
CA ASP A 280 -13.88 5.01 13.40
C ASP A 280 -14.15 6.28 12.58
N PHE A 281 -15.41 6.50 12.17
CA PHE A 281 -15.79 7.74 11.48
C PHE A 281 -15.66 8.97 12.39
N LEU A 282 -16.00 8.84 13.68
CA LEU A 282 -15.81 9.92 14.65
C LEU A 282 -14.32 10.19 14.93
N ASP A 283 -13.44 9.19 14.85
CA ASP A 283 -11.99 9.40 14.93
C ASP A 283 -11.49 10.28 13.78
N TRP A 284 -12.02 10.08 12.57
CA TRP A 284 -11.69 10.93 11.44
C TRP A 284 -12.18 12.38 11.62
N ILE A 285 -13.36 12.58 12.23
CA ILE A 285 -13.83 13.92 12.61
C ILE A 285 -12.91 14.57 13.65
N ASP A 286 -12.43 13.80 14.64
CA ASP A 286 -11.47 14.30 15.63
C ASP A 286 -10.14 14.73 14.98
N GLU A 287 -9.66 13.99 13.98
CA GLU A 287 -8.50 14.37 13.18
C GLU A 287 -8.74 15.68 12.42
N GLU A 288 -9.90 15.84 11.78
CA GLU A 288 -10.25 17.05 11.05
C GLU A 288 -10.39 18.27 11.98
N LEU A 289 -11.03 18.11 13.15
CA LEU A 289 -11.08 19.14 14.20
C LEU A 289 -9.67 19.58 14.63
N ALA A 290 -8.76 18.62 14.83
CA ALA A 290 -7.37 18.92 15.16
C ALA A 290 -6.65 19.66 14.02
N ASN A 291 -6.98 19.37 12.76
CA ASN A 291 -6.45 20.07 11.60
C ASN A 291 -7.01 21.50 11.49
N CYS A 292 -8.32 21.71 11.72
CA CYS A 292 -8.92 23.04 11.78
C CYS A 292 -8.18 23.95 12.76
N VAL A 293 -7.92 23.47 13.99
CA VAL A 293 -7.18 24.24 15.01
C VAL A 293 -5.75 24.58 14.56
N LYS A 294 -5.07 23.66 13.86
CA LYS A 294 -3.72 23.94 13.33
C LYS A 294 -3.75 25.01 12.24
N LEU A 295 -4.69 24.89 11.29
CA LEU A 295 -4.80 25.74 10.10
C LEU A 295 -5.37 27.12 10.40
N GLN A 296 -6.20 27.24 11.44
CA GLN A 296 -6.80 28.50 11.87
C GLN A 296 -5.76 29.63 12.02
N ARG A 297 -4.52 29.33 12.42
CA ARG A 297 -3.43 30.32 12.54
C ARG A 297 -3.13 31.10 11.25
N TYR A 298 -3.52 30.58 10.09
CA TYR A 298 -3.31 31.18 8.78
C TYR A 298 -4.49 32.05 8.32
N CYS A 299 -5.64 31.97 8.99
CA CYS A 299 -6.78 32.85 8.76
C CYS A 299 -6.45 34.33 9.05
N LYS A 300 -7.32 35.24 8.62
CA LYS A 300 -7.32 36.68 8.92
C LYS A 300 -7.36 36.89 10.43
N ALA A 301 -6.82 38.03 10.89
CA ALA A 301 -6.63 38.36 12.30
C ALA A 301 -7.84 38.18 13.23
N GLY A 302 -9.09 38.25 12.73
CA GLY A 302 -10.29 37.89 13.51
C GLY A 302 -10.35 36.38 13.75
N TRP A 303 -10.54 35.59 12.70
CA TRP A 303 -10.65 34.13 12.83
C TRP A 303 -9.38 33.42 13.29
N ARG A 304 -8.21 34.05 13.18
CA ARG A 304 -6.88 33.47 13.46
C ARG A 304 -6.76 32.78 14.82
N GLN A 305 -7.50 33.25 15.83
CA GLN A 305 -7.52 32.68 17.19
C GLN A 305 -8.86 32.84 17.91
N GLU A 306 -9.86 33.48 17.29
CA GLU A 306 -11.11 33.83 17.99
C GLU A 306 -12.17 32.73 17.92
N PHE A 307 -12.14 31.85 16.91
CA PHE A 307 -13.11 30.76 16.78
C PHE A 307 -12.69 29.52 17.58
N PRO A 308 -13.45 29.09 18.59
CA PRO A 308 -13.09 27.94 19.42
C PRO A 308 -13.65 26.65 18.81
N PHE A 309 -12.93 26.07 17.83
CA PHE A 309 -13.27 24.74 17.30
C PHE A 309 -13.39 23.72 18.45
N PRO A 310 -14.38 22.80 18.41
CA PRO A 310 -14.47 21.72 19.39
C PRO A 310 -13.18 20.92 19.46
N ARG A 311 -12.82 20.46 20.67
CA ARG A 311 -11.58 19.68 20.87
C ARG A 311 -11.66 18.27 20.28
N ALA A 312 -12.81 17.64 20.41
CA ALA A 312 -13.12 16.28 19.97
C ALA A 312 -14.64 16.06 19.97
N VAL A 313 -15.10 14.89 19.56
CA VAL A 313 -16.48 14.44 19.67
C VAL A 313 -16.73 13.78 21.03
N LEU A 314 -17.81 14.18 21.72
CA LEU A 314 -18.26 13.56 22.96
C LEU A 314 -19.13 12.33 22.66
N ARG A 315 -18.63 11.14 23.03
CA ARG A 315 -19.19 9.83 22.62
C ARG A 315 -20.00 9.11 23.71
N ASN A 316 -20.40 9.81 24.77
CA ASN A 316 -21.06 9.22 25.95
C ASN A 316 -22.49 8.70 25.67
N GLU A 317 -23.13 9.18 24.60
CA GLU A 317 -24.47 8.77 24.18
C GLU A 317 -24.45 7.86 22.94
N ILE A 318 -23.36 7.09 22.76
CA ILE A 318 -23.35 5.96 21.83
C ILE A 318 -23.84 4.73 22.60
N GLU A 319 -25.09 4.33 22.33
CA GLU A 319 -25.75 3.22 23.02
C GLU A 319 -25.59 1.91 22.24
N SER A 320 -25.15 0.87 22.93
CA SER A 320 -25.04 -0.51 22.41
C SER A 320 -26.27 -1.32 22.81
N ASP A 321 -27.06 -1.76 21.84
CA ASP A 321 -28.26 -2.57 22.06
C ASP A 321 -27.99 -4.05 21.80
N GLY A 322 -28.14 -4.88 22.83
CA GLY A 322 -28.03 -6.33 22.74
C GLY A 322 -26.60 -6.91 22.81
N TYR A 323 -25.57 -6.08 23.02
CA TYR A 323 -24.18 -6.52 23.18
C TYR A 323 -23.38 -5.61 24.12
N MET A 324 -22.20 -6.09 24.54
CA MET A 324 -21.23 -5.30 25.29
C MET A 324 -20.26 -4.65 24.31
N SER A 325 -20.19 -3.32 24.33
CA SER A 325 -19.19 -2.58 23.55
C SER A 325 -17.84 -2.56 24.26
N GLY A 326 -16.78 -2.53 23.47
CA GLY A 326 -15.38 -2.54 23.88
C GLY A 326 -14.49 -3.13 22.77
N ASP A 327 -13.17 -3.00 22.94
CA ASP A 327 -12.17 -3.51 21.99
C ASP A 327 -11.96 -5.02 22.15
N PHE A 328 -13.02 -5.79 21.93
CA PHE A 328 -13.00 -7.26 21.99
C PHE A 328 -12.51 -7.85 20.66
N CYS A 329 -11.25 -7.60 20.31
CA CYS A 329 -10.60 -8.21 19.15
C CYS A 329 -9.41 -9.09 19.57
N LEU A 330 -9.08 -10.09 18.76
CA LEU A 330 -7.83 -10.81 18.90
C LEU A 330 -6.70 -9.88 18.47
N THR A 331 -5.91 -9.42 19.44
CA THR A 331 -4.70 -8.64 19.17
C THR A 331 -3.51 -9.58 19.06
N MET A 332 -2.57 -9.20 18.21
CA MET A 332 -1.35 -9.95 17.96
C MET A 332 -0.19 -9.30 18.71
N ASP A 333 0.45 -10.03 19.61
CA ASP A 333 1.73 -9.61 20.18
C ASP A 333 2.82 -9.86 19.14
N GLN A 334 3.13 -8.81 18.37
CA GLN A 334 4.10 -8.86 17.29
C GLN A 334 5.45 -9.43 17.75
N ALA A 335 5.91 -9.07 18.96
CA ALA A 335 7.18 -9.57 19.49
C ALA A 335 7.10 -11.06 19.79
N GLN A 336 6.01 -11.54 20.38
CA GLN A 336 5.81 -12.98 20.62
C GLN A 336 5.67 -13.78 19.33
N ILE A 337 4.98 -13.25 18.31
CA ILE A 337 4.84 -13.93 17.02
C ILE A 337 6.17 -14.02 16.30
N LEU A 338 6.93 -12.93 16.26
CA LEU A 338 8.29 -12.95 15.70
C LEU A 338 9.16 -13.95 16.46
N ASN A 339 9.12 -13.96 17.79
CA ASN A 339 9.84 -14.94 18.60
C ASN A 339 9.36 -16.39 18.38
N LEU A 340 8.08 -16.62 18.07
CA LEU A 340 7.58 -17.95 17.70
C LEU A 340 8.11 -18.38 16.33
N LEU A 341 8.10 -17.46 15.34
CA LEU A 341 8.58 -17.70 13.98
C LEU A 341 10.11 -17.87 13.90
N THR A 342 10.85 -17.20 14.79
CA THR A 342 12.32 -17.23 14.85
C THR A 342 12.86 -17.95 16.08
N GLY A 343 12.01 -18.63 16.83
CA GLY A 343 12.40 -19.45 17.98
C GLY A 343 12.58 -20.91 17.57
N GLU A 344 12.96 -21.75 18.54
CA GLU A 344 13.15 -23.20 18.34
C GLU A 344 11.85 -23.97 17.99
N ASN A 345 10.71 -23.29 17.87
CA ASN A 345 9.39 -23.91 17.65
C ASN A 345 8.96 -23.98 16.17
N LEU A 346 9.51 -23.16 15.27
CA LEU A 346 9.16 -23.17 13.85
C LEU A 346 10.23 -23.84 12.98
N TYR A 347 11.49 -23.74 13.40
CA TYR A 347 12.64 -24.36 12.74
C TYR A 347 13.27 -25.35 13.71
N ASP A 348 13.29 -26.62 13.34
CA ASP A 348 13.90 -27.68 14.15
C ASP A 348 15.41 -27.46 14.39
N HIS A 349 16.05 -26.68 13.50
CA HIS A 349 17.47 -26.40 13.52
C HIS A 349 17.78 -24.93 13.23
N THR A 350 18.76 -24.38 13.93
CA THR A 350 19.24 -23.00 13.71
C THR A 350 19.95 -22.84 12.37
N ASP A 351 20.37 -23.92 11.72
CA ASP A 351 21.08 -23.94 10.45
C ASP A 351 20.19 -23.63 9.22
N VAL A 352 18.87 -23.57 9.43
CA VAL A 352 17.86 -23.36 8.38
C VAL A 352 17.98 -21.99 7.72
N PHE A 353 18.56 -20.99 8.37
CA PHE A 353 18.73 -19.68 7.73
C PHE A 353 19.57 -19.73 6.45
N ILE A 354 20.53 -20.66 6.38
CA ILE A 354 21.33 -20.88 5.17
C ILE A 354 20.46 -21.41 4.05
N ARG A 355 19.56 -22.36 4.35
CA ARG A 355 18.59 -22.92 3.40
C ARG A 355 17.70 -21.82 2.82
N GLU A 356 17.09 -21.01 3.68
CA GLU A 356 16.17 -19.93 3.27
C GLU A 356 16.86 -18.88 2.40
N LEU A 357 18.09 -18.48 2.75
CA LEU A 357 18.87 -17.53 1.97
C LEU A 357 19.29 -18.11 0.61
N LEU A 358 19.73 -19.36 0.58
CA LEU A 358 20.06 -20.06 -0.67
C LEU A 358 18.83 -20.18 -1.58
N GLN A 359 17.67 -20.55 -1.04
CA GLN A 359 16.42 -20.64 -1.81
C GLN A 359 16.02 -19.28 -2.38
N ASN A 360 16.09 -18.20 -1.59
CA ASN A 360 15.77 -16.86 -2.08
C ASN A 360 16.73 -16.41 -3.19
N ALA A 361 18.04 -16.68 -3.05
CA ALA A 361 19.03 -16.39 -4.08
C ALA A 361 18.79 -17.17 -5.38
N ILE A 362 18.48 -18.47 -5.27
CA ILE A 362 18.13 -19.32 -6.42
C ILE A 362 16.84 -18.84 -7.09
N ASP A 363 15.77 -18.62 -6.33
CA ASP A 363 14.49 -18.16 -6.88
C ASP A 363 14.62 -16.82 -7.60
N ALA A 364 15.36 -15.86 -7.03
CA ALA A 364 15.59 -14.56 -7.65
C ALA A 364 16.40 -14.67 -8.94
N THR A 365 17.37 -15.61 -8.99
CA THR A 365 18.21 -15.86 -10.17
C THR A 365 17.41 -16.53 -11.29
N LEU A 366 16.63 -17.56 -10.96
CA LEU A 366 15.77 -18.25 -11.92
C LEU A 366 14.69 -17.33 -12.47
N LEU A 367 14.02 -16.58 -11.60
CA LEU A 367 12.98 -15.65 -12.03
C LEU A 367 13.53 -14.57 -12.97
N ARG A 368 14.75 -14.08 -12.73
CA ARG A 368 15.40 -13.17 -13.66
C ARG A 368 15.59 -13.80 -15.03
N GLY A 369 16.01 -15.07 -15.09
CA GLY A 369 16.13 -15.80 -16.37
C GLY A 369 14.81 -15.96 -17.12
N GLU A 370 13.67 -15.93 -16.42
CA GLU A 370 12.37 -15.97 -17.08
C GLU A 370 11.95 -14.62 -17.70
N MET A 371 12.47 -13.51 -17.17
CA MET A 371 12.07 -12.14 -17.51
C MET A 371 13.11 -11.36 -18.33
N ASP A 372 14.40 -11.60 -18.12
CA ASP A 372 15.53 -10.91 -18.75
C ASP A 372 16.12 -11.80 -19.84
N ARG A 373 15.82 -11.48 -21.11
CA ARG A 373 16.21 -12.32 -22.27
C ARG A 373 17.71 -12.44 -22.46
N ASP A 374 18.48 -11.48 -21.95
CA ASP A 374 19.93 -11.43 -22.07
C ASP A 374 20.62 -12.09 -20.86
N PHE A 375 19.84 -12.60 -19.90
CA PHE A 375 20.36 -13.26 -18.69
C PHE A 375 20.16 -14.77 -18.76
N ILE A 376 21.26 -15.51 -18.68
CA ILE A 376 21.26 -16.98 -18.67
C ILE A 376 21.61 -17.43 -17.24
N PRO A 377 20.67 -18.01 -16.48
CA PRO A 377 20.93 -18.45 -15.10
C PRO A 377 22.14 -19.36 -14.98
N GLU A 378 22.35 -20.29 -15.91
CA GLU A 378 23.47 -21.24 -15.92
C GLU A 378 24.85 -20.56 -16.01
N GLU A 379 24.93 -19.36 -16.61
CA GLU A 379 26.16 -18.57 -16.73
C GLU A 379 26.38 -17.60 -15.55
N SER A 380 25.38 -17.47 -14.67
CA SER A 380 25.47 -16.67 -13.45
C SER A 380 26.18 -17.41 -12.32
N ARG A 381 26.30 -16.79 -11.14
CA ARG A 381 26.85 -17.42 -9.94
C ARG A 381 26.17 -16.93 -8.68
N ILE A 382 26.12 -17.79 -7.66
CA ILE A 382 25.80 -17.42 -6.28
C ILE A 382 27.05 -17.57 -5.43
N ASP A 383 27.38 -16.54 -4.67
CA ASP A 383 28.59 -16.48 -3.84
C ASP A 383 28.23 -16.43 -2.37
N LEU A 384 28.83 -17.34 -1.60
CA LEU A 384 28.76 -17.38 -0.15
C LEU A 384 30.14 -17.10 0.44
N TRP A 385 30.17 -16.28 1.47
CA TRP A 385 31.40 -15.91 2.16
C TRP A 385 31.24 -16.00 3.67
N GLU A 386 32.28 -16.50 4.31
CA GLU A 386 32.40 -16.57 5.76
C GLU A 386 33.78 -16.04 6.16
N TRP A 387 33.81 -15.09 7.09
CA TRP A 387 35.06 -14.56 7.63
C TRP A 387 34.91 -13.98 9.04
N ASN A 388 36.06 -13.78 9.68
CA ASN A 388 36.15 -13.03 10.93
C ASN A 388 36.72 -11.63 10.65
N ASP A 389 36.09 -10.60 11.18
CA ASP A 389 36.66 -9.25 11.10
C ASP A 389 37.78 -9.03 12.14
N ALA A 390 38.48 -7.90 12.05
CA ALA A 390 39.57 -7.56 12.96
C ALA A 390 39.13 -7.41 14.43
N LYS A 391 37.82 -7.30 14.71
CA LYS A 391 37.24 -7.21 16.04
C LYS A 391 36.76 -8.57 16.55
N GLY A 392 36.93 -9.64 15.76
CA GLY A 392 36.51 -11.00 16.10
C GLY A 392 35.03 -11.27 15.85
N ASN A 393 34.31 -10.41 15.12
CA ASN A 393 32.94 -10.72 14.72
C ASN A 393 32.95 -11.71 13.55
N ILE A 394 32.05 -12.69 13.62
CA ILE A 394 31.83 -13.68 12.55
C ILE A 394 30.82 -13.10 11.58
N TRP A 395 31.15 -13.12 10.30
CA TRP A 395 30.30 -12.61 9.22
C TRP A 395 29.98 -13.70 8.22
N PHE A 396 28.72 -13.72 7.77
CA PHE A 396 28.25 -14.53 6.66
C PHE A 396 27.64 -13.63 5.61
N ARG A 397 27.97 -13.83 4.34
CA ARG A 397 27.46 -13.05 3.22
C ARG A 397 27.01 -13.98 2.10
N ILE A 398 25.90 -13.64 1.47
CA ILE A 398 25.42 -14.25 0.24
C ILE A 398 25.17 -13.17 -0.82
N ASP A 399 25.61 -13.43 -2.03
CA ASP A 399 25.40 -12.57 -3.19
C ASP A 399 24.77 -13.38 -4.33
N ASP A 400 23.65 -12.88 -4.85
CA ASP A 400 23.04 -13.37 -6.09
C ASP A 400 23.14 -12.33 -7.22
N GLU A 401 22.93 -12.79 -8.45
CA GLU A 401 22.80 -11.95 -9.65
C GLU A 401 21.35 -11.94 -10.17
N GLY A 402 20.38 -12.19 -9.28
CA GLY A 402 18.97 -12.33 -9.60
C GLY A 402 18.24 -11.02 -9.86
N THR A 403 16.92 -11.03 -9.71
CA THR A 403 16.07 -9.87 -10.06
C THR A 403 16.40 -8.62 -9.27
N GLY A 404 16.88 -8.77 -8.03
CA GLY A 404 16.87 -7.71 -7.03
C GLY A 404 15.45 -7.28 -6.65
N MET A 405 15.32 -6.10 -6.04
CA MET A 405 14.05 -5.55 -5.56
C MET A 405 13.98 -4.04 -5.82
N THR A 406 12.78 -3.55 -6.18
CA THR A 406 12.44 -2.12 -6.19
C THR A 406 12.08 -1.63 -4.78
N LEU A 407 11.88 -0.32 -4.61
CA LEU A 407 11.41 0.24 -3.34
C LEU A 407 10.02 -0.31 -2.96
N GLY A 408 9.11 -0.36 -3.93
CA GLY A 408 7.76 -0.88 -3.73
C GLY A 408 7.77 -2.36 -3.34
N MET A 409 8.59 -3.19 -4.00
CA MET A 409 8.73 -4.61 -3.67
C MET A 409 9.30 -4.80 -2.25
N LEU A 410 10.31 -4.01 -1.86
CA LEU A 410 10.91 -4.07 -0.53
C LEU A 410 9.88 -3.74 0.56
N GLN A 411 9.03 -2.72 0.35
CA GLN A 411 7.99 -2.35 1.31
C GLN A 411 6.84 -3.36 1.38
N ARG A 412 6.37 -3.85 0.22
CA ARG A 412 5.20 -4.74 0.15
C ARG A 412 5.49 -6.19 0.56
N TYR A 413 6.68 -6.71 0.24
CA TYR A 413 6.99 -8.15 0.41
C TYR A 413 8.15 -8.41 1.37
N PHE A 414 9.24 -7.63 1.30
CA PHE A 414 10.40 -7.89 2.15
C PHE A 414 10.18 -7.47 3.60
N LEU A 415 9.62 -6.28 3.83
CA LEU A 415 9.35 -5.74 5.17
C LEU A 415 8.02 -6.23 5.77
N LYS A 416 7.15 -6.86 4.98
CA LYS A 416 5.83 -7.33 5.41
C LYS A 416 5.83 -8.84 5.65
N VAL A 417 5.95 -9.22 6.91
CA VAL A 417 6.00 -10.63 7.34
C VAL A 417 4.79 -11.41 6.82
N GLY A 418 5.03 -12.56 6.21
CA GLY A 418 3.98 -13.46 5.71
C GLY A 418 3.45 -13.11 4.31
N ASN A 419 4.02 -12.09 3.65
CA ASN A 419 3.62 -11.69 2.30
C ASN A 419 4.72 -12.04 1.28
N SER A 420 4.44 -12.94 0.34
CA SER A 420 5.43 -13.39 -0.66
C SER A 420 5.15 -12.81 -2.05
N TYR A 421 6.18 -12.24 -2.68
CA TYR A 421 6.12 -11.78 -4.07
C TYR A 421 5.81 -12.94 -5.04
N TYR A 422 6.31 -14.15 -4.77
CA TYR A 422 6.11 -15.33 -5.64
C TYR A 422 4.65 -15.82 -5.72
N ASN A 423 3.79 -15.39 -4.80
CA ASN A 423 2.35 -15.69 -4.82
C ASN A 423 1.49 -14.44 -5.15
N SER A 424 2.12 -13.34 -5.55
CA SER A 424 1.45 -12.06 -5.77
C SER A 424 0.87 -11.95 -7.19
N GLN A 425 -0.20 -11.17 -7.33
CA GLN A 425 -0.68 -10.75 -8.65
C GLN A 425 0.32 -9.82 -9.37
N GLU A 426 1.23 -9.19 -8.62
CA GLU A 426 2.29 -8.34 -9.16
C GLU A 426 3.27 -9.17 -10.00
N LEU A 427 3.73 -10.32 -9.50
CA LEU A 427 4.58 -11.24 -10.26
C LEU A 427 3.93 -11.68 -11.57
N GLU A 428 2.64 -12.01 -11.55
CA GLU A 428 1.93 -12.40 -12.77
C GLU A 428 1.90 -11.26 -13.81
N ARG A 429 1.90 -9.99 -13.38
CA ARG A 429 2.00 -8.84 -14.29
C ARG A 429 3.41 -8.67 -14.81
N ASP A 430 4.39 -8.70 -13.92
CA ASP A 430 5.78 -8.55 -14.28
C ASP A 430 6.18 -9.62 -15.31
N MET A 431 5.74 -10.86 -15.13
CA MET A 431 5.92 -11.93 -16.12
C MET A 431 5.27 -11.59 -17.47
N ARG A 432 4.03 -11.06 -17.48
CA ARG A 432 3.34 -10.65 -18.71
C ARG A 432 4.01 -9.47 -19.42
N ASP A 433 4.49 -8.48 -18.68
CA ASP A 433 5.21 -7.32 -19.21
C ASP A 433 6.50 -7.76 -19.94
N HIS A 434 7.08 -8.88 -19.51
CA HIS A 434 8.24 -9.50 -20.13
C HIS A 434 7.89 -10.62 -21.15
N GLY A 435 6.61 -10.75 -21.51
CA GLY A 435 6.13 -11.66 -22.57
C GLY A 435 5.92 -13.10 -22.13
N ARG A 436 5.81 -13.38 -20.83
CA ARG A 436 5.54 -14.70 -20.26
C ARG A 436 4.11 -14.76 -19.72
N THR A 437 3.37 -15.80 -20.12
CA THR A 437 1.96 -15.99 -19.73
C THR A 437 1.76 -17.19 -18.81
N GLU A 438 2.78 -18.02 -18.65
CA GLU A 438 2.78 -19.17 -17.77
C GLU A 438 2.95 -18.75 -16.31
N LYS A 439 2.33 -19.50 -15.40
CA LYS A 439 2.44 -19.25 -13.97
C LYS A 439 3.80 -19.71 -13.46
N TYR A 440 4.59 -18.77 -12.94
CA TYR A 440 5.85 -19.07 -12.28
C TYR A 440 5.61 -19.64 -10.87
N HIS A 441 6.39 -20.66 -10.50
CA HIS A 441 6.35 -21.28 -9.18
C HIS A 441 7.75 -21.21 -8.56
N GLY A 442 7.94 -20.30 -7.60
CA GLY A 442 9.17 -20.25 -6.79
C GLY A 442 9.16 -21.30 -5.68
N ILE A 443 10.35 -21.62 -5.17
CA ILE A 443 10.55 -22.49 -4.01
C ILE A 443 10.00 -21.80 -2.74
N SER A 444 10.28 -20.50 -2.60
CA SER A 444 9.87 -19.65 -1.47
C SER A 444 8.39 -19.26 -1.52
N ARG A 445 7.58 -19.79 -0.59
CA ARG A 445 6.10 -19.59 -0.60
C ARG A 445 5.58 -18.65 0.48
N PHE A 446 6.19 -18.63 1.66
CA PHE A 446 5.55 -18.07 2.87
C PHE A 446 5.96 -16.64 3.22
N GLY A 447 7.00 -16.07 2.63
CA GLY A 447 7.42 -14.68 2.92
C GLY A 447 7.94 -14.48 4.36
N ILE A 448 8.49 -15.53 4.98
CA ILE A 448 9.10 -15.47 6.32
C ILE A 448 10.57 -15.90 6.32
N GLY A 449 11.08 -16.43 5.20
CA GLY A 449 12.41 -17.05 5.11
C GLY A 449 13.55 -16.11 5.49
N PHE A 450 13.45 -14.81 5.16
CA PHE A 450 14.47 -13.83 5.57
C PHE A 450 14.61 -13.72 7.10
N LEU A 451 13.51 -13.84 7.86
CA LEU A 451 13.54 -13.70 9.33
C LEU A 451 14.40 -14.77 10.01
N SER A 452 14.57 -15.93 9.37
CA SER A 452 15.47 -16.99 9.84
C SER A 452 16.92 -16.49 10.02
N SER A 453 17.33 -15.43 9.30
CA SER A 453 18.65 -14.80 9.46
C SER A 453 18.94 -14.37 10.90
N PHE A 454 17.91 -14.08 11.71
CA PHE A 454 18.04 -13.69 13.11
C PHE A 454 18.07 -14.88 14.10
N LEU A 455 17.96 -16.12 13.60
CA LEU A 455 18.24 -17.34 14.39
C LEU A 455 19.69 -17.33 14.87
N CYS A 456 20.62 -17.02 13.97
CA CYS A 456 22.05 -16.91 14.29
C CYS A 456 22.61 -15.50 14.15
N GLY A 457 21.89 -14.56 13.51
CA GLY A 457 22.32 -13.18 13.32
C GLY A 457 21.87 -12.21 14.41
N GLU A 458 22.68 -11.17 14.63
CA GLU A 458 22.33 -10.02 15.49
C GLU A 458 22.23 -8.70 14.70
N TYR A 459 22.73 -8.69 13.46
CA TYR A 459 22.66 -7.56 12.55
C TYR A 459 22.63 -8.08 11.12
N VAL A 460 21.77 -7.49 10.28
CA VAL A 460 21.68 -7.82 8.87
C VAL A 460 21.71 -6.54 8.05
N GLU A 461 22.48 -6.54 6.97
CA GLU A 461 22.47 -5.48 5.97
C GLU A 461 22.19 -6.07 4.58
N VAL A 462 21.26 -5.44 3.86
CA VAL A 462 20.81 -5.87 2.54
C VAL A 462 21.14 -4.77 1.54
N SER A 463 21.78 -5.12 0.43
CA SER A 463 22.05 -4.23 -0.69
C SER A 463 21.43 -4.84 -1.94
N THR A 464 20.57 -4.11 -2.65
CA THR A 464 19.80 -4.68 -3.75
C THR A 464 19.65 -3.70 -4.91
N LEU A 465 19.61 -4.21 -6.14
CA LEU A 465 19.36 -3.42 -7.35
C LEU A 465 18.45 -4.22 -8.28
N TYR A 466 17.30 -3.63 -8.65
CA TYR A 466 16.35 -4.30 -9.55
C TYR A 466 16.82 -4.29 -11.00
N PHE A 467 16.62 -5.40 -11.72
CA PHE A 467 17.16 -5.58 -13.05
C PHE A 467 16.45 -4.77 -14.15
N ASP A 468 15.13 -4.56 -14.05
CA ASP A 468 14.37 -3.78 -15.03
C ASP A 468 14.30 -2.30 -14.61
N PRO A 469 15.05 -1.41 -15.29
CA PRO A 469 15.00 0.02 -15.00
C PRO A 469 13.62 0.64 -15.31
N GLU A 470 12.84 0.08 -16.23
CA GLU A 470 11.53 0.60 -16.57
C GLU A 470 10.54 0.42 -15.42
N LYS A 471 10.54 -0.75 -14.74
CA LYS A 471 9.75 -0.94 -13.51
C LYS A 471 10.14 0.05 -12.42
N ASN A 472 11.44 0.26 -12.18
CA ASN A 472 11.92 1.25 -11.22
C ASN A 472 11.35 2.65 -11.52
N ARG A 473 11.30 3.05 -12.80
CA ARG A 473 10.72 4.33 -13.21
C ARG A 473 9.21 4.39 -12.98
N ARG A 474 8.47 3.31 -13.27
CA ARG A 474 7.01 3.25 -13.09
C ARG A 474 6.61 3.42 -11.63
N GLU A 475 7.38 2.84 -10.70
CA GLU A 475 7.09 2.92 -9.26
C GLU A 475 7.43 4.30 -8.66
N GLU A 476 8.46 4.99 -9.14
CA GLU A 476 8.98 6.23 -8.52
C GLU A 476 8.44 7.54 -9.11
N ALA A 477 7.65 7.52 -10.20
CA ALA A 477 7.28 8.74 -10.93
C ALA A 477 6.39 9.72 -10.12
N THR A 478 7.02 10.51 -9.25
CA THR A 478 6.61 11.80 -8.70
C THR A 478 7.51 12.86 -9.32
N GLY A 479 7.10 13.42 -10.47
CA GLY A 479 7.48 14.76 -10.97
C GLY A 479 8.95 15.14 -11.18
N LYS A 480 9.96 14.32 -10.86
CA LYS A 480 11.38 14.70 -10.98
C LYS A 480 12.01 14.08 -12.22
N SER A 481 12.51 14.94 -13.12
CA SER A 481 13.29 14.58 -14.31
C SER A 481 14.52 13.73 -13.95
N GLN A 482 14.44 12.40 -14.01
CA GLN A 482 15.53 11.52 -13.59
C GLN A 482 16.26 10.91 -14.79
N ARG A 483 17.50 11.38 -14.99
CA ARG A 483 18.48 10.76 -15.92
C ARG A 483 19.05 9.43 -15.41
N MET A 484 18.73 9.02 -14.18
CA MET A 484 19.26 7.81 -13.53
C MET A 484 18.12 6.83 -13.30
N VAL A 485 18.01 5.83 -14.17
CA VAL A 485 16.91 4.84 -14.16
C VAL A 485 17.29 3.56 -13.41
N GLN A 486 18.58 3.42 -13.08
CA GLN A 486 19.14 2.28 -12.38
C GLN A 486 19.77 2.80 -11.09
N TYR A 487 19.20 2.39 -9.95
CA TYR A 487 19.66 2.79 -8.62
C TYR A 487 19.55 1.62 -7.65
N GLY A 488 20.46 1.57 -6.68
CA GLY A 488 20.46 0.58 -5.61
C GLY A 488 19.79 1.07 -4.33
N LEU A 489 19.30 0.12 -3.54
CA LEU A 489 18.79 0.32 -2.19
C LEU A 489 19.70 -0.38 -1.19
N ARG A 490 19.85 0.22 0.00
CA ARG A 490 20.63 -0.35 1.10
C ARG A 490 19.86 -0.27 2.42
N LEU A 491 19.53 -1.42 2.98
CA LEU A 491 18.69 -1.57 4.16
C LEU A 491 19.51 -2.16 5.32
N GLN A 492 19.52 -1.48 6.46
CA GLN A 492 20.17 -1.92 7.69
C GLN A 492 19.12 -2.34 8.72
N ILE A 493 19.27 -3.55 9.25
CA ILE A 493 18.30 -4.20 10.13
C ILE A 493 19.04 -4.62 11.40
N THR A 494 18.75 -3.91 12.49
CA THR A 494 19.43 -4.04 13.78
C THR A 494 18.76 -5.05 14.74
N GLY A 495 17.73 -5.76 14.27
CA GLY A 495 17.00 -6.76 15.04
C GLY A 495 15.63 -7.09 14.44
N LEU A 496 14.89 -8.00 15.08
CA LEU A 496 13.53 -8.37 14.67
C LEU A 496 12.48 -7.30 14.98
N THR A 497 12.78 -6.37 15.88
CA THR A 497 11.88 -5.29 16.29
C THR A 497 12.58 -3.94 16.20
N GLY A 498 11.80 -2.87 16.06
CA GLY A 498 12.29 -1.49 16.00
C GLY A 498 12.30 -0.92 14.58
N TYR A 499 12.95 0.23 14.42
CA TYR A 499 13.06 0.94 13.14
C TYR A 499 14.31 0.51 12.38
N TYR A 500 14.17 0.36 11.06
CA TYR A 500 15.24 0.02 10.14
C TYR A 500 15.66 1.23 9.33
N THR A 501 16.92 1.25 8.87
CA THR A 501 17.46 2.36 8.09
C THR A 501 17.53 1.97 6.63
N LEU A 502 16.77 2.65 5.77
CA LEU A 502 16.81 2.47 4.32
C LEU A 502 17.49 3.67 3.64
N LYS A 503 18.51 3.39 2.83
CA LYS A 503 19.23 4.38 2.01
C LYS A 503 18.91 4.14 0.53
N ASN A 504 18.60 5.21 -0.19
CA ASN A 504 18.25 5.18 -1.61
C ASN A 504 19.30 5.96 -2.41
N GLN A 505 19.95 5.28 -3.37
CA GLN A 505 20.98 5.88 -4.21
C GLN A 505 20.44 7.02 -5.09
N LEU A 506 19.17 6.95 -5.50
CA LEU A 506 18.48 7.95 -6.30
C LEU A 506 18.36 9.29 -5.56
N GLU A 507 18.07 9.23 -4.26
CA GLU A 507 17.98 10.38 -3.35
C GLU A 507 19.36 10.84 -2.84
N HIS A 508 20.44 10.29 -3.40
CA HIS A 508 21.83 10.63 -3.04
C HIS A 508 22.16 10.40 -1.56
N HIS A 509 21.49 9.45 -0.91
CA HIS A 509 21.77 9.13 0.49
C HIS A 509 23.20 8.54 0.64
N PRO A 510 24.06 9.09 1.53
CA PRO A 510 25.41 8.59 1.72
C PRO A 510 25.43 7.27 2.49
N THR A 511 26.28 6.33 2.07
CA THR A 511 26.52 5.07 2.78
C THR A 511 27.72 5.20 3.72
N ASP A 512 27.75 4.39 4.78
CA ASP A 512 28.80 4.45 5.81
C ASP A 512 30.10 3.74 5.38
N GLY A 513 30.13 3.26 4.14
CA GLY A 513 31.22 2.50 3.54
C GLY A 513 30.72 1.58 2.43
N GLU A 514 31.55 0.63 2.03
CA GLU A 514 31.14 -0.54 1.23
C GLU A 514 30.31 -1.51 2.10
N LEU A 515 29.62 -2.47 1.49
CA LEU A 515 29.04 -3.57 2.25
C LEU A 515 30.19 -4.42 2.85
N PRO A 516 30.08 -4.92 4.10
CA PRO A 516 31.11 -5.78 4.69
C PRO A 516 31.57 -6.93 3.76
N THR A 517 32.89 -7.09 3.63
CA THR A 517 33.56 -8.12 2.82
C THR A 517 34.79 -8.68 3.55
N PRO A 518 35.22 -9.92 3.26
CA PRO A 518 36.51 -10.44 3.74
C PRO A 518 37.71 -9.66 3.18
N ALA A 519 38.87 -9.81 3.82
CA ALA A 519 40.12 -9.15 3.39
C ALA A 519 40.63 -9.67 2.03
N ASP A 520 40.46 -10.97 1.77
CA ASP A 520 40.87 -11.64 0.53
C ASP A 520 39.75 -11.65 -0.53
N TYR A 521 38.73 -10.80 -0.37
CA TYR A 521 37.67 -10.66 -1.36
C TYR A 521 38.28 -10.16 -2.66
N ASP A 522 38.20 -10.97 -3.72
CA ASP A 522 38.87 -10.71 -5.00
C ASP A 522 38.56 -9.28 -5.49
N ILE A 523 39.60 -8.45 -5.56
CA ILE A 523 39.50 -7.02 -5.89
C ILE A 523 38.83 -6.81 -7.26
N GLY A 524 38.94 -7.78 -8.18
CA GLY A 524 38.25 -7.75 -9.48
C GLY A 524 36.74 -7.99 -9.36
N VAL A 525 36.33 -8.94 -8.51
CA VAL A 525 34.91 -9.22 -8.19
C VAL A 525 34.30 -8.08 -7.36
N LYS A 526 35.08 -7.52 -6.43
CA LYS A 526 34.72 -6.39 -5.57
C LYS A 526 34.37 -5.12 -6.34
N ASN A 527 35.24 -4.72 -7.27
CA ASN A 527 35.08 -3.49 -8.04
C ASN A 527 33.94 -3.56 -9.08
N GLY A 528 33.45 -4.77 -9.39
CA GLY A 528 32.33 -4.98 -10.32
C GLY A 528 30.95 -5.05 -9.66
N LEU A 529 30.87 -5.42 -8.38
CA LEU A 529 29.61 -5.64 -7.65
C LEU A 529 29.08 -4.39 -6.95
N GLU A 530 29.95 -3.50 -6.47
CA GLU A 530 29.55 -2.30 -5.73
C GLU A 530 30.20 -1.03 -6.28
N ARG A 531 29.44 0.07 -6.27
CA ARG A 531 29.91 1.41 -6.63
C ARG A 531 29.34 2.43 -5.65
N ARG A 532 30.24 3.10 -4.91
CA ARG A 532 29.87 4.09 -3.87
C ARG A 532 28.92 3.52 -2.82
N GLY A 533 29.15 2.27 -2.40
CA GLY A 533 28.40 1.60 -1.34
C GLY A 533 27.00 1.09 -1.71
N TYR A 534 26.64 1.12 -2.98
CA TYR A 534 25.44 0.46 -3.52
C TYR A 534 25.85 -0.58 -4.54
N ARG A 535 24.97 -1.55 -4.83
CA ARG A 535 25.21 -2.50 -5.92
C ARG A 535 25.37 -1.79 -7.26
N ALA A 536 26.32 -2.26 -8.06
CA ALA A 536 26.58 -1.82 -9.42
C ALA A 536 25.94 -2.75 -10.47
N LYS A 537 25.59 -3.97 -10.07
CA LYS A 537 24.89 -4.97 -10.88
C LYS A 537 23.59 -5.39 -10.20
N SER A 538 22.62 -5.82 -11.00
CA SER A 538 21.34 -6.33 -10.53
C SER A 538 21.50 -7.55 -9.62
N GLY A 539 20.51 -7.78 -8.76
CA GLY A 539 20.53 -8.84 -7.75
C GLY A 539 20.59 -8.30 -6.33
N THR A 540 20.78 -9.20 -5.37
CA THR A 540 20.78 -8.89 -3.95
C THR A 540 22.06 -9.41 -3.26
N SER A 541 22.56 -8.61 -2.32
CA SER A 541 23.60 -8.98 -1.36
C SER A 541 23.01 -8.92 0.03
N ILE A 542 23.18 -9.98 0.82
CA ILE A 542 22.79 -10.01 2.23
C ILE A 542 24.03 -10.34 3.04
N VAL A 543 24.30 -9.53 4.05
CA VAL A 543 25.39 -9.77 5.00
C VAL A 543 24.86 -9.80 6.42
N ILE A 544 25.30 -10.79 7.18
CA ILE A 544 24.82 -11.11 8.51
C ILE A 544 26.00 -11.13 9.46
N ARG A 545 25.92 -10.35 10.54
CA ARG A 545 26.83 -10.50 11.68
C ARG A 545 26.27 -11.60 12.57
N LEU A 546 26.98 -12.72 12.63
CA LEU A 546 26.57 -13.89 13.39
C LEU A 546 26.93 -13.74 14.87
N ASN A 547 26.04 -14.25 15.72
CA ASN A 547 26.24 -14.33 17.16
C ASN A 547 26.91 -15.68 17.50
N PRO A 548 28.15 -15.69 18.02
CA PRO A 548 28.87 -16.94 18.30
C PRO A 548 28.13 -17.88 19.27
N GLY A 549 27.40 -17.32 20.23
CA GLY A 549 26.64 -18.10 21.22
C GLY A 549 25.46 -18.85 20.59
N LYS A 550 24.79 -18.26 19.59
CA LYS A 550 23.69 -18.91 18.86
C LYS A 550 24.18 -19.83 17.74
N LEU A 551 25.32 -19.52 17.13
CA LEU A 551 25.94 -20.33 16.08
C LEU A 551 26.46 -21.68 16.64
N GLY A 552 27.00 -21.67 17.86
CA GLY A 552 27.49 -22.88 18.52
C GLY A 552 28.66 -23.53 17.77
N ALA A 553 28.55 -24.84 17.50
CA ALA A 553 29.56 -25.63 16.79
C ALA A 553 29.18 -25.87 15.31
N MET A 554 28.27 -25.07 14.74
CA MET A 554 27.81 -25.22 13.37
C MET A 554 28.93 -24.96 12.37
N ASP A 555 29.14 -25.91 11.46
CA ASP A 555 30.00 -25.73 10.28
C ASP A 555 29.15 -25.18 9.13
N LEU A 556 29.25 -23.87 8.90
CA LEU A 556 28.47 -23.16 7.89
C LEU A 556 28.66 -23.75 6.49
N ARG A 557 29.88 -24.20 6.14
CA ARG A 557 30.16 -24.80 4.84
C ARG A 557 29.48 -26.15 4.70
N ALA A 558 29.59 -27.01 5.72
CA ALA A 558 28.93 -28.31 5.70
C ALA A 558 27.40 -28.17 5.63
N THR A 559 26.83 -27.15 6.28
CA THR A 559 25.42 -26.81 6.18
C THR A 559 25.02 -26.38 4.77
N VAL A 560 25.83 -25.58 4.07
CA VAL A 560 25.59 -25.26 2.66
C VAL A 560 25.58 -26.53 1.81
N GLU A 561 26.55 -27.44 2.00
CA GLU A 561 26.60 -28.72 1.27
C GLU A 561 25.39 -29.60 1.56
N LYS A 562 24.92 -29.63 2.81
CA LYS A 562 23.73 -30.37 3.23
C LYS A 562 22.48 -29.94 2.46
N TYR A 563 22.27 -28.63 2.29
CA TYR A 563 21.06 -28.11 1.65
C TYR A 563 21.17 -27.94 0.14
N LEU A 564 22.36 -28.08 -0.45
CA LEU A 564 22.58 -27.86 -1.87
C LEU A 564 22.48 -29.16 -2.67
N PHE A 565 21.48 -29.27 -3.54
CA PHE A 565 21.36 -30.38 -4.48
C PHE A 565 20.96 -29.88 -5.87
N GLY A 566 21.87 -30.00 -6.85
CA GLY A 566 21.56 -29.76 -8.27
C GLY A 566 21.01 -28.36 -8.59
N ALA A 567 21.66 -27.27 -8.14
CA ALA A 567 21.27 -25.92 -8.54
C ALA A 567 21.53 -25.69 -10.05
N ARG A 568 20.74 -24.86 -10.75
CA ARG A 568 20.98 -24.59 -12.19
C ARG A 568 22.25 -23.76 -12.44
N MET A 569 22.60 -22.89 -11.50
CA MET A 569 23.80 -22.05 -11.52
C MET A 569 24.87 -22.59 -10.56
N PRO A 570 26.16 -22.39 -10.87
CA PRO A 570 27.24 -22.75 -9.96
C PRO A 570 27.21 -21.90 -8.68
N ILE A 571 27.49 -22.54 -7.55
CA ILE A 571 27.57 -21.91 -6.23
C ILE A 571 29.00 -22.00 -5.71
N TYR A 572 29.47 -20.93 -5.07
CA TYR A 572 30.82 -20.83 -4.52
C TYR A 572 30.78 -20.49 -3.03
N TYR A 573 31.65 -21.12 -2.26
CA TYR A 573 31.86 -20.82 -0.84
C TYR A 573 33.31 -20.40 -0.62
N ASN A 574 33.55 -19.17 -0.15
CA ASN A 574 34.88 -18.58 -0.03
C ASN A 574 35.72 -18.79 -1.32
N ASN A 575 35.11 -18.47 -2.47
CA ASN A 575 35.67 -18.61 -3.82
C ASN A 575 36.02 -20.05 -4.26
N LYS A 576 35.55 -21.06 -3.55
CA LYS A 576 35.67 -22.47 -3.95
C LYS A 576 34.31 -23.02 -4.34
N ARG A 577 34.22 -23.65 -5.50
CA ARG A 577 32.97 -24.25 -5.97
C ARG A 577 32.45 -25.29 -4.98
N ILE A 578 31.14 -25.26 -4.71
CA ILE A 578 30.46 -26.14 -3.76
C ILE A 578 29.23 -26.76 -4.42
N GLY A 579 29.03 -28.07 -4.23
CA GLY A 579 27.98 -28.83 -4.91
C GLY A 579 28.22 -29.01 -6.43
N GLN A 580 27.26 -29.70 -7.05
CA GLN A 580 27.16 -29.90 -8.50
C GLN A 580 25.95 -29.13 -9.04
N THR A 581 26.04 -28.70 -10.30
CA THR A 581 24.86 -28.13 -10.96
C THR A 581 23.89 -29.23 -11.39
N TYR A 582 22.63 -28.87 -11.63
CA TYR A 582 21.62 -29.80 -12.15
C TYR A 582 22.13 -30.55 -13.38
N ALA A 583 22.68 -29.83 -14.36
CA ALA A 583 23.23 -30.43 -15.58
C ALA A 583 24.36 -31.44 -15.30
N GLU A 584 25.21 -31.19 -14.30
CA GLU A 584 26.27 -32.12 -13.91
C GLU A 584 25.70 -33.37 -13.24
N VAL A 585 24.72 -33.20 -12.35
CA VAL A 585 24.02 -34.32 -11.68
C VAL A 585 23.31 -35.18 -12.72
N MET A 586 22.62 -34.56 -13.68
CA MET A 586 21.92 -35.28 -14.74
C MET A 586 22.89 -36.01 -15.67
N ARG A 587 24.01 -35.39 -16.05
CA ARG A 587 25.05 -36.05 -16.84
C ARG A 587 25.61 -37.28 -16.12
N GLU A 588 25.93 -37.16 -14.83
CA GLU A 588 26.41 -38.30 -14.04
C GLU A 588 25.36 -39.42 -13.92
N ALA A 589 24.09 -39.06 -13.75
CA ALA A 589 22.98 -40.02 -13.72
C ALA A 589 22.85 -40.78 -15.05
N HIS A 590 22.98 -40.09 -16.18
CA HIS A 590 22.94 -40.68 -17.52
C HIS A 590 24.18 -41.53 -17.84
N GLU A 591 25.38 -41.13 -17.40
CA GLU A 591 26.60 -41.95 -17.50
C GLU A 591 26.50 -43.26 -16.69
N MET A 592 25.71 -43.25 -15.62
CA MET A 592 25.42 -44.43 -14.81
C MET A 592 24.36 -45.34 -15.43
N ALA A 593 23.65 -44.89 -16.48
CA ALA A 593 22.59 -45.65 -17.13
C ALA A 593 23.10 -46.97 -17.74
N GLY A 594 22.23 -47.98 -17.72
CA GLY A 594 22.50 -49.29 -18.27
C GLY A 594 22.76 -50.37 -17.23
N LYS A 595 23.16 -51.55 -17.72
CA LYS A 595 23.28 -52.77 -16.93
C LYS A 595 24.72 -52.98 -16.46
N ARG A 596 24.94 -52.91 -15.14
CA ARG A 596 26.22 -53.25 -14.50
C ARG A 596 26.10 -54.62 -13.83
N ILE A 597 27.06 -55.48 -14.10
CA ILE A 597 27.13 -56.84 -13.54
C ILE A 597 28.27 -56.86 -12.54
N TYR A 598 27.93 -57.08 -11.27
CA TYR A 598 28.88 -57.26 -10.19
C TYR A 598 29.05 -58.75 -9.93
N GLU A 599 30.26 -59.25 -10.19
CA GLU A 599 30.64 -60.62 -9.88
C GLU A 599 31.41 -60.68 -8.56
N LEU A 600 31.36 -61.85 -7.90
CA LEU A 600 32.22 -62.12 -6.74
C LEU A 600 33.70 -61.95 -7.12
N SER A 601 34.47 -61.34 -6.23
CA SER A 601 35.94 -61.28 -6.36
C SER A 601 36.52 -62.70 -6.36
N PRO A 602 37.74 -62.92 -6.92
CA PRO A 602 38.39 -64.23 -6.91
C PRO A 602 38.47 -64.87 -5.51
N GLU A 603 38.70 -64.07 -4.47
CA GLU A 603 38.76 -64.51 -3.07
C GLU A 603 37.39 -64.98 -2.56
N LEU A 604 36.33 -64.26 -2.91
CA LEU A 604 34.96 -64.61 -2.55
C LEU A 604 34.45 -65.82 -3.35
N LYS A 605 34.83 -65.96 -4.62
CA LYS A 605 34.58 -67.14 -5.44
C LYS A 605 35.18 -68.40 -4.79
N LYS A 606 36.42 -68.32 -4.30
CA LYS A 606 37.08 -69.42 -3.57
C LYS A 606 36.38 -69.79 -2.26
N LYS A 607 35.95 -68.80 -1.47
CA LYS A 607 35.14 -69.04 -0.26
C LYS A 607 33.78 -69.63 -0.57
N PHE A 608 33.14 -69.18 -1.66
CA PHE A 608 31.86 -69.70 -2.13
C PHE A 608 31.97 -71.18 -2.51
N ASP A 609 32.99 -71.55 -3.27
CA ASP A 609 33.23 -72.94 -3.67
C ASP A 609 33.51 -73.87 -2.48
N GLN A 610 34.17 -73.36 -1.43
CA GLN A 610 34.39 -74.12 -0.18
C GLN A 610 33.09 -74.37 0.60
N ASN A 611 32.19 -73.40 0.61
CA ASN A 611 30.93 -73.48 1.36
C ASN A 611 29.81 -74.17 0.57
N PHE A 612 29.87 -74.14 -0.77
CA PHE A 612 28.83 -74.68 -1.66
C PHE A 612 29.42 -75.58 -2.77
N PRO A 613 30.07 -76.71 -2.42
CA PRO A 613 30.78 -77.55 -3.38
C PRO A 613 29.87 -78.19 -4.45
N ALA A 614 28.58 -78.36 -4.18
CA ALA A 614 27.62 -78.94 -5.11
C ALA A 614 27.29 -78.05 -6.34
N ILE A 615 27.59 -76.75 -6.26
CA ILE A 615 27.34 -75.76 -7.32
C ILE A 615 28.62 -75.00 -7.69
N GLN A 616 29.77 -75.64 -7.48
CA GLN A 616 31.08 -75.06 -7.74
C GLN A 616 31.19 -74.51 -9.18
N GLY A 617 31.71 -73.29 -9.30
CA GLY A 617 31.81 -72.59 -10.59
C GLY A 617 30.53 -71.88 -11.05
N GLN A 618 29.41 -72.00 -10.31
CA GLN A 618 28.17 -71.24 -10.56
C GLN A 618 28.00 -70.13 -9.52
N TYR A 619 28.62 -68.98 -9.79
CA TYR A 619 28.62 -67.85 -8.86
C TYR A 619 27.39 -66.96 -9.04
N PRO A 620 26.74 -66.52 -7.95
CA PRO A 620 25.71 -65.50 -8.03
C PRO A 620 26.30 -64.19 -8.57
N LYS A 621 25.50 -63.49 -9.38
CA LYS A 621 25.84 -62.17 -9.91
C LYS A 621 24.78 -61.18 -9.46
N ILE A 622 25.20 -59.99 -9.04
CA ILE A 622 24.27 -58.88 -8.81
C ILE A 622 24.21 -58.09 -10.12
N VAL A 623 23.01 -57.99 -10.68
CA VAL A 623 22.75 -57.17 -11.86
C VAL A 623 22.01 -55.93 -11.41
N ILE A 624 22.67 -54.77 -11.51
CA ILE A 624 22.02 -53.48 -11.29
C ILE A 624 21.76 -52.88 -12.65
N THR A 625 20.49 -52.54 -12.91
CA THR A 625 20.11 -51.80 -14.12
C THR A 625 19.65 -50.43 -13.68
N VAL A 626 20.36 -49.40 -14.12
CA VAL A 626 19.98 -48.01 -13.87
C VAL A 626 19.26 -47.51 -15.10
N ILE A 627 18.03 -47.01 -14.92
CA ILE A 627 17.19 -46.45 -15.97
C ILE A 627 16.83 -45.03 -15.53
N PRO A 628 17.41 -43.99 -16.17
CA PRO A 628 16.93 -42.62 -16.02
C PRO A 628 15.44 -42.54 -16.43
N LEU A 629 14.64 -41.82 -15.66
CA LEU A 629 13.18 -41.73 -15.89
C LEU A 629 12.82 -40.59 -16.86
N ASP A 630 13.75 -39.67 -17.09
CA ASP A 630 13.74 -38.64 -18.12
C ASP A 630 14.25 -39.19 -19.45
N LYS A 631 13.62 -38.77 -20.55
CA LYS A 631 13.81 -39.39 -21.89
C LYS A 631 14.81 -38.65 -22.79
N GLU A 632 15.30 -37.48 -22.38
CA GLU A 632 16.24 -36.66 -23.13
C GLU A 632 17.36 -36.20 -22.19
N GLU A 633 18.63 -36.31 -22.63
CA GLU A 633 19.84 -35.96 -21.85
C GLU A 633 19.83 -34.51 -21.30
N ASP A 634 18.96 -33.63 -21.83
CA ASP A 634 18.89 -32.20 -21.53
C ASP A 634 17.48 -31.68 -21.12
N GLN A 635 16.50 -32.55 -20.80
CA GLN A 635 15.21 -32.07 -20.28
C GLN A 635 15.25 -31.82 -18.77
N VAL A 636 15.37 -30.54 -18.40
CA VAL A 636 15.14 -30.06 -17.04
C VAL A 636 13.65 -30.28 -16.71
N LEU A 637 13.34 -31.18 -15.77
CA LEU A 637 12.02 -31.18 -15.13
C LEU A 637 11.89 -29.82 -14.41
N PRO A 638 10.91 -28.96 -14.77
CA PRO A 638 10.79 -27.61 -14.20
C PRO A 638 10.70 -27.61 -12.67
N ASP A 639 10.25 -28.73 -12.10
CA ASP A 639 9.99 -28.90 -10.67
C ASP A 639 11.19 -29.44 -9.86
N PHE A 640 12.33 -29.73 -10.49
CA PHE A 640 13.47 -30.43 -9.88
C PHE A 640 14.73 -29.59 -9.68
N SER A 641 14.62 -28.25 -9.70
CA SER A 641 15.71 -27.35 -9.28
C SER A 641 15.46 -26.85 -7.85
N GLY A 642 16.24 -27.32 -6.87
CA GLY A 642 16.14 -26.83 -5.50
C GLY A 642 16.90 -27.67 -4.47
N GLY A 643 17.34 -27.00 -3.40
CA GLY A 643 17.87 -27.66 -2.22
C GLY A 643 16.86 -28.60 -1.54
N THR A 644 17.36 -29.62 -0.85
CA THR A 644 16.52 -30.67 -0.23
C THR A 644 15.39 -30.08 0.62
N CYS A 645 14.15 -30.25 0.18
CA CYS A 645 12.96 -30.06 1.01
C CYS A 645 12.75 -31.33 1.85
N GLU A 646 13.37 -31.40 3.03
CA GLU A 646 12.80 -32.19 4.11
C GLU A 646 11.83 -31.29 4.88
N ILE A 647 10.57 -31.72 4.97
CA ILE A 647 9.52 -31.14 5.83
C ILE A 647 9.82 -31.54 7.26
#